data_AF-G5HD15-F1
#
_entry.id   AF-G5HD15-F1
#
_cell.length_a   1.000
_cell.length_b   1.000
_cell.length_c   1.000
_cell.angle_alpha   90.00
_cell.angle_beta   90.00
_cell.angle_gamma   90.00
#
_symmetry.space_group_name_H-M   'P 1'
#
loop_
_entity.id
_entity.type
_entity.pdbx_description
1 polymer ?
#
loop_
_entity_poly.entity_id
_entity_poly.type
_entity_poly.pdbx_seq_one_letter_code
_entity_poly.pdbx_strand_id
1 'polypeptide(L)'
;MRLLEEMKVRRLFCDGGMGSMLQARGLQAGEMPEMWNLTHPEIVRDIHRQYLKAGADIMETNTFGANGLKYKDNLEEIITAAVGHAKAAVEEAGHGYVALDVGPTGKLLKPLGDLDFEDAVSLYKEVVAYGVKAGADLVFIATMSDSYELKAAVLAAKEAGVDPVTGENIPVFTSVTFDEKGKLLTGGNVESTVALLEGLRVDALGINCGLGPEQMKGILKDILEVTSLPVMVNPNAGLPRSENGKTVYDINEDQFAQVMREIVDMGAAVVGGCCGTTPDHIRETVKLCKDIPVRWPEKKRRTVISSYAQAVVVDRKTVIIGERINPTGKSKFKQALRDHNLEYILREGVSQQDNGADVLDVNVGLPEIDEPSMMEEVVKELQSIIDLPLQIDTSNIEAMERAMRVYNGKPLINSVNGKAEVMSQVFPLVAKYGGVVVGLCLDEGGIPETAEGRIAVGRKIIDTAADYGIGPEDIILDGLCMTVSSDSRGALTTLETLRRIRDELGGKSVLGVSNISFGLPQREIINGAFFTMAMEAGLNAAIINPNSEAMMRAFYSFNALMDRDPQCGRYISIYSGQASGLGRTIGKNGAGQAAGNGGQASGASSALSGGEDAGALLTSAIERGLKDAAHQAVGVLLEKRDALDIINDHMIPALDRVGKGFEKGTVFLPQLLMSAEAAKAAFEVIKTRMDQSGQVQEKKGTVILATVKGDIHDIGKNIVKVLLENYGYDVMDLGKDVPPERIVEEAVKGKVPLVGLSALMTTTVPSMEETIQKLRATAPNVKVMVGGAVLTKEYAQTIGADMYCRDAMASVNYAESIFVR
;
A
#
# COMPACT_ATOMS: atom_id res chain seq x y z
N MET A 1 9.22 -34.55 -6.12
CA MET A 1 9.96 -33.65 -5.19
C MET A 1 8.93 -32.67 -4.64
N ARG A 2 9.14 -32.04 -3.45
CA ARG A 2 8.23 -30.95 -3.01
C ARG A 2 8.43 -29.74 -3.93
N LEU A 3 7.35 -29.00 -4.24
CA LEU A 3 7.34 -27.87 -5.18
C LEU A 3 8.55 -26.93 -5.01
N LEU A 4 8.75 -26.41 -3.80
CA LEU A 4 9.81 -25.44 -3.50
C LEU A 4 11.23 -25.98 -3.68
N GLU A 5 11.43 -27.29 -3.46
CA GLU A 5 12.72 -27.93 -3.71
C GLU A 5 12.93 -28.15 -5.21
N GLU A 6 11.87 -28.43 -5.96
CA GLU A 6 11.95 -28.62 -7.40
C GLU A 6 12.30 -27.32 -8.14
N MET A 7 11.75 -26.19 -7.70
CA MET A 7 12.08 -24.85 -8.23
C MET A 7 13.56 -24.49 -8.10
N LYS A 8 14.28 -25.06 -7.12
CA LYS A 8 15.72 -24.84 -6.96
C LYS A 8 16.55 -25.67 -7.94
N VAL A 9 15.99 -26.76 -8.44
CA VAL A 9 16.67 -27.72 -9.32
C VAL A 9 16.39 -27.41 -10.79
N ARG A 10 15.15 -27.06 -11.12
CA ARG A 10 14.72 -26.73 -12.48
C ARG A 10 13.69 -25.62 -12.49
N ARG A 11 13.53 -24.97 -13.65
CA ARG A 11 12.48 -23.97 -13.84
C ARG A 11 11.12 -24.67 -13.92
N LEU A 12 10.14 -24.09 -13.24
CA LEU A 12 8.75 -24.49 -13.35
C LEU A 12 8.01 -23.48 -14.22
N PHE A 13 6.99 -23.98 -14.93
CA PHE A 13 6.18 -23.19 -15.83
C PHE A 13 4.73 -23.12 -15.34
N CYS A 14 4.17 -21.93 -15.19
CA CYS A 14 2.73 -21.76 -15.01
C CYS A 14 2.02 -22.03 -16.34
N ASP A 15 0.72 -22.32 -16.28
CA ASP A 15 -0.14 -22.36 -17.45
C ASP A 15 -0.41 -20.95 -18.02
N GLY A 16 -1.42 -20.85 -18.89
CA GLY A 16 -1.83 -19.62 -19.55
C GLY A 16 -3.24 -19.19 -19.18
N GLY A 17 -3.80 -18.24 -19.93
CA GLY A 17 -5.08 -17.62 -19.58
C GLY A 17 -6.30 -18.55 -19.66
N MET A 18 -6.81 -19.00 -18.51
CA MET A 18 -8.05 -19.78 -18.38
C MET A 18 -9.26 -19.04 -18.98
N GLY A 19 -9.45 -17.77 -18.62
CA GLY A 19 -10.57 -16.96 -19.10
C GLY A 19 -10.63 -16.85 -20.63
N SER A 20 -9.49 -16.58 -21.29
CA SER A 20 -9.41 -16.54 -22.76
C SER A 20 -9.70 -17.90 -23.41
N MET A 21 -9.27 -18.99 -22.78
CA MET A 21 -9.53 -20.35 -23.27
C MET A 21 -11.01 -20.76 -23.15
N LEU A 22 -11.71 -20.26 -22.13
CA LEU A 22 -13.16 -20.44 -21.98
C LEU A 22 -13.94 -19.60 -23.00
N GLN A 23 -13.54 -18.34 -23.22
CA GLN A 23 -14.13 -17.48 -24.26
C GLN A 23 -14.02 -18.13 -25.65
N ALA A 24 -12.86 -18.69 -26.00
CA ALA A 24 -12.66 -19.40 -27.26
C ALA A 24 -13.57 -20.63 -27.43
N ARG A 25 -14.07 -21.20 -26.32
CA ARG A 25 -14.99 -22.34 -26.28
C ARG A 25 -16.46 -21.96 -26.12
N GLY A 26 -16.77 -20.66 -26.17
CA GLY A 26 -18.14 -20.17 -26.24
C GLY A 26 -18.69 -19.57 -24.94
N LEU A 27 -17.84 -19.31 -23.94
CA LEU A 27 -18.24 -18.52 -22.76
C LEU A 27 -18.78 -17.16 -23.23
N GLN A 28 -20.07 -16.92 -22.99
CA GLN A 28 -20.74 -15.71 -23.44
C GLN A 28 -20.38 -14.51 -22.55
N ALA A 29 -20.53 -13.31 -23.11
CA ALA A 29 -20.35 -12.08 -22.35
C ALA A 29 -21.33 -12.01 -21.18
N GLY A 30 -20.81 -11.74 -20.00
CA GLY A 30 -21.59 -11.67 -18.78
C GLY A 30 -21.76 -13.01 -18.04
N GLU A 31 -21.36 -14.14 -18.64
CA GLU A 31 -21.33 -15.42 -17.92
C GLU A 31 -20.18 -15.44 -16.90
N MET A 32 -20.42 -16.15 -15.80
CA MET A 32 -19.45 -16.34 -14.72
C MET A 32 -18.54 -17.54 -15.02
N PRO A 33 -17.23 -17.33 -15.28
CA PRO A 33 -16.31 -18.42 -15.66
C PRO A 33 -16.26 -19.57 -14.67
N GLU A 34 -16.32 -19.27 -13.38
CA GLU A 34 -16.17 -20.27 -12.31
C GLU A 34 -17.38 -21.22 -12.22
N MET A 35 -18.55 -20.82 -12.74
CA MET A 35 -19.71 -21.73 -12.82
C MET A 35 -19.49 -22.89 -13.80
N TRP A 36 -18.58 -22.72 -14.77
CA TRP A 36 -18.25 -23.78 -15.73
C TRP A 36 -17.54 -24.96 -15.07
N ASN A 37 -17.03 -24.81 -13.84
CA ASN A 37 -16.55 -25.94 -13.05
C ASN A 37 -17.66 -26.95 -12.77
N LEU A 38 -18.92 -26.50 -12.69
CA LEU A 38 -20.08 -27.35 -12.44
C LEU A 38 -20.84 -27.67 -13.72
N THR A 39 -21.00 -26.69 -14.61
CA THR A 39 -21.87 -26.83 -15.80
C THR A 39 -21.15 -27.38 -17.03
N HIS A 40 -19.84 -27.20 -17.15
CA HIS A 40 -19.02 -27.64 -18.28
C HIS A 40 -17.68 -28.25 -17.83
N PRO A 41 -17.69 -29.22 -16.89
CA PRO A 41 -16.48 -29.77 -16.26
C PRO A 41 -15.48 -30.37 -17.27
N GLU A 42 -15.99 -30.97 -18.35
CA GLU A 42 -15.17 -31.55 -19.41
C GLU A 42 -14.34 -30.51 -20.16
N ILE A 43 -14.87 -29.29 -20.33
CA ILE A 43 -14.15 -28.18 -20.97
C ILE A 43 -13.00 -27.71 -20.07
N VAL A 44 -13.27 -27.48 -18.79
CA VAL A 44 -12.25 -27.02 -17.83
C VAL A 44 -11.12 -28.06 -17.72
N ARG A 45 -11.46 -29.34 -17.58
CA ARG A 45 -10.47 -30.42 -17.53
C ARG A 45 -9.66 -30.54 -18.83
N ASP A 46 -10.29 -30.37 -19.99
CA ASP A 46 -9.58 -30.36 -21.27
C ASP A 46 -8.57 -29.21 -21.37
N ILE A 47 -8.91 -28.01 -20.89
CA ILE A 47 -7.99 -26.87 -20.87
C ILE A 47 -6.72 -27.21 -20.05
N HIS A 48 -6.88 -27.73 -18.82
CA HIS A 48 -5.73 -28.16 -18.01
C HIS A 48 -4.88 -29.23 -18.72
N ARG A 49 -5.52 -30.23 -19.33
CA ARG A 49 -4.80 -31.26 -20.12
C ARG A 49 -3.99 -30.64 -21.27
N GLN A 50 -4.52 -29.62 -21.93
CA GLN A 50 -3.80 -28.96 -23.03
C GLN A 50 -2.56 -28.20 -22.54
N TYR A 51 -2.64 -27.51 -21.40
CA TYR A 51 -1.49 -26.83 -20.82
C TYR A 51 -0.44 -27.81 -20.27
N LEU A 52 -0.85 -28.88 -19.60
CA LEU A 52 0.07 -29.96 -19.19
C LEU A 52 0.78 -30.58 -20.40
N LYS A 53 0.06 -30.85 -21.50
CA LYS A 53 0.66 -31.33 -22.76
C LYS A 53 1.61 -30.32 -23.40
N ALA A 54 1.40 -29.03 -23.17
CA ALA A 54 2.32 -27.97 -23.60
C ALA A 54 3.60 -27.91 -22.74
N GLY A 55 3.63 -28.58 -21.60
CA GLY A 55 4.77 -28.65 -20.69
C GLY A 55 4.72 -27.68 -19.52
N ALA A 56 3.54 -27.11 -19.21
CA ALA A 56 3.36 -26.39 -17.96
C ALA A 56 3.35 -27.35 -16.76
N ASP A 57 3.88 -26.87 -15.63
CA ASP A 57 4.03 -27.61 -14.38
C ASP A 57 3.01 -27.18 -13.32
N ILE A 58 2.56 -25.92 -13.35
CA ILE A 58 1.66 -25.36 -12.33
C ILE A 58 0.35 -24.99 -13.01
N MET A 59 -0.73 -25.70 -12.66
CA MET A 59 -2.09 -25.47 -13.17
C MET A 59 -2.86 -24.56 -12.24
N GLU A 60 -3.24 -23.37 -12.71
CA GLU A 60 -4.07 -22.42 -11.97
C GLU A 60 -5.54 -22.89 -12.03
N THR A 61 -6.19 -23.12 -10.89
CA THR A 61 -7.60 -23.53 -10.86
C THR A 61 -8.51 -22.43 -11.45
N ASN A 62 -9.63 -22.81 -12.05
CA ASN A 62 -10.64 -21.84 -12.53
C ASN A 62 -11.43 -21.24 -11.35
N THR A 63 -10.76 -20.46 -10.50
CA THR A 63 -11.28 -19.89 -9.24
C THR A 63 -10.91 -18.43 -9.03
N PHE A 64 -10.31 -17.75 -10.01
CA PHE A 64 -9.86 -16.36 -9.92
C PHE A 64 -10.84 -15.43 -9.19
N GLY A 65 -12.11 -15.40 -9.60
CA GLY A 65 -13.16 -14.57 -9.00
C GLY A 65 -14.05 -15.31 -7.98
N ALA A 66 -13.70 -16.52 -7.55
CA ALA A 66 -14.51 -17.31 -6.63
C ALA A 66 -14.35 -16.83 -5.18
N ASN A 67 -15.32 -16.07 -4.69
CA ASN A 67 -15.39 -15.65 -3.28
C ASN A 67 -16.84 -15.48 -2.82
N GLY A 68 -17.05 -15.32 -1.51
CA GLY A 68 -18.38 -15.21 -0.88
C GLY A 68 -19.19 -13.97 -1.27
N LEU A 69 -18.56 -12.94 -1.86
CA LEU A 69 -19.30 -11.77 -2.39
C LEU A 69 -19.98 -12.11 -3.72
N LYS A 70 -19.34 -12.96 -4.55
CA LYS A 70 -19.83 -13.35 -5.87
C LYS A 70 -20.67 -14.65 -5.83
N TYR A 71 -20.28 -15.62 -5.00
CA TYR A 71 -20.94 -16.93 -4.87
C TYR A 71 -21.34 -17.19 -3.43
N LYS A 72 -22.63 -17.01 -3.11
CA LYS A 72 -23.12 -17.16 -1.73
C LYS A 72 -23.51 -18.60 -1.38
N ASP A 73 -24.07 -19.34 -2.34
CA ASP A 73 -24.75 -20.61 -2.05
C ASP A 73 -23.95 -21.85 -2.51
N ASN A 74 -22.95 -21.68 -3.37
CA ASN A 74 -22.25 -22.78 -4.03
C ASN A 74 -20.72 -22.62 -4.10
N LEU A 75 -20.14 -21.74 -3.29
CA LEU A 75 -18.70 -21.45 -3.31
C LEU A 75 -17.83 -22.70 -3.05
N GLU A 76 -18.14 -23.48 -2.01
CA GLU A 76 -17.39 -24.71 -1.68
C GLU A 76 -17.45 -25.72 -2.84
N GLU A 77 -18.63 -25.89 -3.46
CA GLU A 77 -18.83 -26.82 -4.57
C GLU A 77 -18.02 -26.39 -5.80
N ILE A 78 -18.06 -25.11 -6.15
CA ILE A 78 -17.28 -24.52 -7.26
C ILE A 78 -15.79 -24.77 -7.06
N ILE A 79 -15.25 -24.44 -5.88
CA ILE A 79 -13.82 -24.57 -5.58
C ILE A 79 -13.41 -26.04 -5.56
N THR A 80 -14.21 -26.90 -4.92
CA THR A 80 -13.93 -28.35 -4.86
C THR A 80 -13.89 -28.97 -6.25
N ALA A 81 -14.84 -28.61 -7.11
CA ALA A 81 -14.87 -29.07 -8.50
C ALA A 81 -13.65 -28.56 -9.28
N ALA A 82 -13.31 -27.27 -9.17
CA ALA A 82 -12.17 -26.67 -9.87
C ALA A 82 -10.85 -27.36 -9.54
N VAL A 83 -10.56 -27.55 -8.24
CA VAL A 83 -9.37 -28.27 -7.79
C VAL A 83 -9.40 -29.71 -8.27
N GLY A 84 -10.56 -30.39 -8.17
CA GLY A 84 -10.72 -31.77 -8.65
C GLY A 84 -10.43 -31.94 -10.15
N HIS A 85 -10.86 -30.99 -10.99
CA HIS A 85 -10.59 -31.02 -12.44
C HIS A 85 -9.10 -30.89 -12.75
N ALA A 86 -8.42 -29.97 -12.08
CA ALA A 86 -6.98 -29.78 -12.22
C ALA A 86 -6.20 -31.00 -11.72
N LYS A 87 -6.56 -31.56 -10.55
CA LYS A 87 -5.91 -32.78 -10.02
C LYS A 87 -6.10 -33.98 -10.94
N ALA A 88 -7.30 -34.17 -11.49
CA ALA A 88 -7.56 -35.26 -12.42
C ALA A 88 -6.76 -35.11 -13.72
N ALA A 89 -6.51 -33.88 -14.19
CA ALA A 89 -5.65 -33.62 -15.34
C ALA A 89 -4.17 -33.89 -15.03
N VAL A 90 -3.68 -33.46 -13.86
CA VAL A 90 -2.32 -33.71 -13.36
C VAL A 90 -2.05 -35.21 -13.19
N GLU A 91 -2.99 -35.95 -12.59
CA GLU A 91 -2.88 -37.40 -12.42
C GLU A 91 -2.79 -38.12 -13.77
N GLU A 92 -3.62 -37.73 -14.74
CA GLU A 92 -3.61 -38.28 -16.09
C GLU A 92 -2.30 -37.96 -16.85
N ALA A 93 -1.74 -36.78 -16.64
CA ALA A 93 -0.47 -36.36 -17.23
C ALA A 93 0.76 -36.97 -16.54
N GLY A 94 0.60 -37.48 -15.31
CA GLY A 94 1.67 -38.04 -14.48
C GLY A 94 2.67 -37.00 -13.96
N HIS A 95 2.37 -35.71 -14.08
CA HIS A 95 3.20 -34.59 -13.61
C HIS A 95 2.37 -33.33 -13.41
N GLY A 96 2.89 -32.39 -12.62
CA GLY A 96 2.30 -31.07 -12.37
C GLY A 96 1.83 -30.87 -10.93
N TYR A 97 1.49 -29.63 -10.62
CA TYR A 97 1.01 -29.12 -9.35
C TYR A 97 -0.25 -28.30 -9.57
N VAL A 98 -1.17 -28.30 -8.60
CA VAL A 98 -2.40 -27.51 -8.66
C VAL A 98 -2.28 -26.30 -7.75
N ALA A 99 -2.33 -25.11 -8.36
CA ALA A 99 -2.40 -23.83 -7.65
C ALA A 99 -3.85 -23.42 -7.46
N LEU A 100 -4.27 -23.22 -6.22
CA LEU A 100 -5.53 -22.54 -5.94
C LEU A 100 -5.38 -21.07 -6.34
N ASP A 101 -5.96 -20.69 -7.47
CA ASP A 101 -5.94 -19.32 -7.98
C ASP A 101 -6.95 -18.44 -7.23
N VAL A 102 -6.46 -17.36 -6.64
CA VAL A 102 -7.19 -16.42 -5.79
C VAL A 102 -6.93 -15.00 -6.29
N GLY A 103 -7.93 -14.40 -6.94
CA GLY A 103 -7.89 -13.02 -7.43
C GLY A 103 -8.36 -11.99 -6.40
N PRO A 104 -8.33 -10.69 -6.76
CA PRO A 104 -8.90 -9.62 -5.94
C PRO A 104 -10.41 -9.78 -5.77
N THR A 105 -10.95 -9.34 -4.64
CA THR A 105 -12.40 -9.36 -4.36
C THR A 105 -13.19 -8.40 -5.24
N GLY A 106 -12.51 -7.43 -5.84
CA GLY A 106 -13.12 -6.33 -6.59
C GLY A 106 -13.69 -5.21 -5.71
N LYS A 107 -13.34 -5.21 -4.42
CA LYS A 107 -13.67 -4.15 -3.46
C LYS A 107 -12.40 -3.48 -2.94
N LEU A 108 -12.46 -2.16 -2.75
CA LEU A 108 -11.45 -1.46 -1.95
C LEU A 108 -11.73 -1.72 -0.46
N LEU A 109 -10.67 -1.88 0.31
CA LEU A 109 -10.76 -2.00 1.76
C LEU A 109 -10.95 -0.61 2.39
N LYS A 110 -11.60 -0.55 3.56
CA LYS A 110 -11.69 0.68 4.34
C LYS A 110 -10.29 1.22 4.70
N PRO A 111 -10.11 2.56 4.72
CA PRO A 111 -11.14 3.58 4.51
C PRO A 111 -11.40 3.96 3.05
N LEU A 112 -10.69 3.35 2.07
CA LEU A 112 -10.82 3.71 0.65
C LEU A 112 -12.08 3.13 -0.02
N GLY A 113 -12.61 2.05 0.53
CA GLY A 113 -13.86 1.44 0.09
C GLY A 113 -14.74 1.02 1.25
N ASP A 114 -15.59 0.02 1.02
CA ASP A 114 -16.65 -0.42 1.93
C ASP A 114 -16.34 -1.74 2.65
N LEU A 115 -15.30 -2.47 2.24
CA LEU A 115 -14.96 -3.78 2.81
C LEU A 115 -14.02 -3.62 4.02
N ASP A 116 -14.39 -4.20 5.16
CA ASP A 116 -13.52 -4.25 6.34
C ASP A 116 -12.34 -5.22 6.12
N PHE A 117 -11.18 -4.91 6.69
CA PHE A 117 -9.98 -5.74 6.54
C PHE A 117 -10.18 -7.17 7.03
N GLU A 118 -10.82 -7.36 8.20
CA GLU A 118 -11.10 -8.70 8.74
C GLU A 118 -12.15 -9.46 7.93
N ASP A 119 -13.09 -8.76 7.30
CA ASP A 119 -14.05 -9.37 6.39
C ASP A 119 -13.34 -9.86 5.13
N ALA A 120 -12.40 -9.07 4.57
CA ALA A 120 -11.55 -9.50 3.47
C ALA A 120 -10.71 -10.74 3.85
N VAL A 121 -10.06 -10.74 5.02
CA VAL A 121 -9.33 -11.92 5.50
C VAL A 121 -10.25 -13.14 5.61
N SER A 122 -11.47 -12.96 6.14
CA SER A 122 -12.43 -14.04 6.30
C SER A 122 -12.91 -14.61 4.96
N LEU A 123 -13.17 -13.74 3.98
CA LEU A 123 -13.54 -14.14 2.61
C LEU A 123 -12.43 -14.97 1.96
N TYR A 124 -11.17 -14.53 2.07
CA TYR A 124 -10.05 -15.30 1.52
C TYR A 124 -9.80 -16.60 2.29
N LYS A 125 -9.97 -16.61 3.61
CA LYS A 125 -9.81 -17.82 4.44
C LYS A 125 -10.77 -18.91 4.01
N GLU A 126 -12.01 -18.54 3.75
CA GLU A 126 -13.03 -19.48 3.28
C GLU A 126 -12.60 -20.15 1.97
N VAL A 127 -12.16 -19.36 0.98
CA VAL A 127 -11.68 -19.87 -0.32
C VAL A 127 -10.48 -20.80 -0.15
N VAL A 128 -9.48 -20.37 0.63
CA VAL A 128 -8.26 -21.15 0.89
C VAL A 128 -8.60 -22.46 1.60
N ALA A 129 -9.45 -22.42 2.63
CA ALA A 129 -9.84 -23.62 3.38
C ALA A 129 -10.50 -24.67 2.47
N TYR A 130 -11.40 -24.24 1.57
CA TYR A 130 -12.03 -25.15 0.60
C TYR A 130 -11.00 -25.70 -0.40
N GLY A 131 -10.09 -24.88 -0.92
CA GLY A 131 -9.09 -25.32 -1.87
C GLY A 131 -8.07 -26.31 -1.28
N VAL A 132 -7.61 -26.05 -0.06
CA VAL A 132 -6.71 -26.95 0.69
C VAL A 132 -7.41 -28.28 0.98
N LYS A 133 -8.65 -28.24 1.46
CA LYS A 133 -9.48 -29.43 1.70
C LYS A 133 -9.67 -30.27 0.43
N ALA A 134 -9.76 -29.62 -0.73
CA ALA A 134 -9.88 -30.27 -2.03
C ALA A 134 -8.54 -30.79 -2.60
N GLY A 135 -7.40 -30.45 -1.98
CA GLY A 135 -6.07 -30.99 -2.31
C GLY A 135 -5.22 -30.11 -3.24
N ALA A 136 -5.39 -28.79 -3.18
CA ALA A 136 -4.48 -27.84 -3.80
C ALA A 136 -3.04 -27.98 -3.24
N ASP A 137 -2.04 -27.86 -4.12
CA ASP A 137 -0.62 -28.04 -3.77
C ASP A 137 0.06 -26.71 -3.36
N LEU A 138 -0.53 -25.57 -3.74
CA LEU A 138 -0.14 -24.22 -3.32
C LEU A 138 -1.33 -23.24 -3.42
N VAL A 139 -1.24 -22.10 -2.74
CA VAL A 139 -2.11 -20.94 -2.98
C VAL A 139 -1.40 -19.96 -3.91
N PHE A 140 -2.05 -19.57 -5.00
CA PHE A 140 -1.58 -18.51 -5.88
C PHE A 140 -2.51 -17.29 -5.76
N ILE A 141 -2.01 -16.24 -5.10
CA ILE A 141 -2.70 -14.96 -4.95
C ILE A 141 -2.34 -14.10 -6.15
N ALA A 142 -3.25 -13.96 -7.11
CA ALA A 142 -2.98 -13.41 -8.42
C ALA A 142 -3.56 -12.00 -8.60
N THR A 143 -2.88 -11.19 -9.43
CA THR A 143 -3.39 -9.91 -9.96
C THR A 143 -3.82 -8.89 -8.89
N MET A 144 -3.14 -8.87 -7.74
CA MET A 144 -3.48 -7.89 -6.70
C MET A 144 -3.02 -6.49 -7.12
N SER A 145 -3.94 -5.53 -7.07
CA SER A 145 -3.68 -4.12 -7.39
C SER A 145 -3.62 -3.22 -6.14
N ASP A 146 -3.86 -3.78 -4.96
CA ASP A 146 -3.83 -3.08 -3.68
C ASP A 146 -3.01 -3.88 -2.66
N SER A 147 -2.08 -3.22 -1.96
CA SER A 147 -1.20 -3.89 -1.00
C SER A 147 -1.93 -4.32 0.27
N TYR A 148 -3.04 -3.65 0.63
CA TYR A 148 -3.78 -3.98 1.85
C TYR A 148 -4.63 -5.23 1.68
N GLU A 149 -5.33 -5.34 0.55
CA GLU A 149 -6.03 -6.55 0.12
C GLU A 149 -5.07 -7.72 -0.07
N LEU A 150 -3.91 -7.48 -0.70
CA LEU A 150 -2.84 -8.46 -0.82
C LEU A 150 -2.41 -8.99 0.55
N LYS A 151 -2.21 -8.11 1.54
CA LYS A 151 -1.89 -8.53 2.92
C LYS A 151 -3.03 -9.38 3.51
N ALA A 152 -4.28 -8.98 3.35
CA ALA A 152 -5.42 -9.75 3.83
C ALA A 152 -5.44 -11.18 3.24
N ALA A 153 -5.22 -11.29 1.93
CA ALA A 153 -5.15 -12.57 1.22
C ALA A 153 -3.97 -13.44 1.68
N VAL A 154 -2.79 -12.85 1.89
CA VAL A 154 -1.62 -13.59 2.40
C VAL A 154 -1.82 -14.08 3.83
N LEU A 155 -2.40 -13.25 4.71
CA LEU A 155 -2.72 -13.67 6.07
C LEU A 155 -3.75 -14.79 6.07
N ALA A 156 -4.78 -14.70 5.23
CA ALA A 156 -5.75 -15.76 5.05
C ALA A 156 -5.12 -17.05 4.55
N ALA A 157 -4.26 -16.97 3.55
CA ALA A 157 -3.51 -18.12 3.01
C ALA A 157 -2.65 -18.78 4.08
N LYS A 158 -1.96 -18.01 4.92
CA LYS A 158 -1.17 -18.57 6.03
C LYS A 158 -1.99 -19.15 7.16
N GLU A 159 -3.17 -18.61 7.42
CA GLU A 159 -4.01 -19.03 8.54
C GLU A 159 -4.91 -20.22 8.19
N ALA A 160 -5.28 -20.39 6.91
CA ALA A 160 -6.14 -21.47 6.42
C ALA A 160 -5.40 -22.49 5.53
N GLY A 161 -4.21 -22.15 5.03
CA GLY A 161 -3.39 -22.95 4.12
C GLY A 161 -2.61 -24.08 4.78
N VAL A 162 -3.17 -24.70 5.82
CA VAL A 162 -2.52 -25.81 6.54
C VAL A 162 -2.99 -27.13 5.94
N ASP A 163 -2.07 -27.90 5.39
CA ASP A 163 -2.35 -29.23 4.86
C ASP A 163 -2.85 -30.14 6.01
N PRO A 164 -4.08 -30.69 5.91
CA PRO A 164 -4.68 -31.48 6.99
C PRO A 164 -3.98 -32.82 7.23
N VAL A 165 -3.16 -33.30 6.28
CA VAL A 165 -2.41 -34.55 6.37
C VAL A 165 -1.05 -34.33 7.05
N THR A 166 -0.32 -33.29 6.64
CA THR A 166 1.04 -33.03 7.13
C THR A 166 1.09 -32.06 8.30
N GLY A 167 0.08 -31.20 8.46
CA GLY A 167 0.09 -30.09 9.40
C GLY A 167 1.02 -28.95 9.02
N GLU A 168 1.65 -29.00 7.85
CA GLU A 168 2.52 -27.95 7.31
C GLU A 168 1.70 -26.93 6.50
N ASN A 169 2.18 -25.70 6.40
CA ASN A 169 1.59 -24.73 5.48
C ASN A 169 1.93 -25.10 4.03
N ILE A 170 0.94 -25.06 3.14
CA ILE A 170 1.19 -25.14 1.70
C ILE A 170 1.85 -23.85 1.21
N PRO A 171 2.67 -23.89 0.14
CA PRO A 171 3.34 -22.70 -0.38
C PRO A 171 2.35 -21.59 -0.78
N VAL A 172 2.77 -20.33 -0.58
CA VAL A 172 2.01 -19.13 -0.96
C VAL A 172 2.80 -18.35 -2.00
N PHE A 173 2.30 -18.35 -3.23
CA PHE A 173 2.82 -17.51 -4.31
C PHE A 173 1.96 -16.28 -4.44
N THR A 174 2.60 -15.15 -4.70
CA THR A 174 1.91 -13.87 -4.84
C THR A 174 2.29 -13.20 -6.13
N SER A 175 1.32 -12.55 -6.75
CA SER A 175 1.56 -11.73 -7.93
C SER A 175 0.73 -10.47 -7.85
N VAL A 176 1.34 -9.36 -8.27
CA VAL A 176 0.71 -8.04 -8.31
C VAL A 176 0.65 -7.52 -9.74
N THR A 177 -0.26 -6.59 -9.98
CA THR A 177 -0.34 -5.86 -11.25
C THR A 177 0.08 -4.42 -11.04
N PHE A 178 1.22 -4.05 -11.63
CA PHE A 178 1.73 -2.69 -11.63
C PHE A 178 1.35 -1.99 -12.94
N ASP A 179 1.16 -0.67 -12.88
CA ASP A 179 1.13 0.16 -14.07
C ASP A 179 2.52 0.26 -14.74
N GLU A 180 2.60 0.95 -15.89
CA GLU A 180 3.86 1.17 -16.61
C GLU A 180 4.92 1.95 -15.81
N LYS A 181 4.53 2.60 -14.70
CA LYS A 181 5.44 3.33 -13.79
C LYS A 181 5.85 2.49 -12.57
N GLY A 182 5.47 1.22 -12.50
CA GLY A 182 5.80 0.35 -11.37
C GLY A 182 4.97 0.67 -10.12
N LYS A 183 3.73 1.15 -10.28
CA LYS A 183 2.82 1.50 -9.18
C LYS A 183 1.56 0.64 -9.15
N LEU A 184 1.16 0.24 -7.94
CA LEU A 184 -0.14 -0.35 -7.65
C LEU A 184 -1.21 0.74 -7.70
N LEU A 185 -2.48 0.32 -7.82
CA LEU A 185 -3.63 1.23 -7.87
C LEU A 185 -3.68 2.20 -6.67
N THR A 186 -3.28 1.73 -5.49
CA THR A 186 -3.28 2.51 -4.24
C THR A 186 -1.95 3.21 -3.95
N GLY A 187 -1.01 3.23 -4.90
CA GLY A 187 0.24 4.00 -4.83
C GLY A 187 1.47 3.20 -4.37
N GLY A 188 1.29 1.94 -3.99
CA GLY A 188 2.39 1.04 -3.65
C GLY A 188 3.39 0.89 -4.79
N ASN A 189 4.67 0.86 -4.43
CA ASN A 189 5.76 0.80 -5.39
C ASN A 189 6.51 -0.54 -5.26
N VAL A 190 7.39 -0.85 -6.21
CA VAL A 190 8.16 -2.09 -6.21
C VAL A 190 8.85 -2.35 -4.87
N GLU A 191 9.55 -1.37 -4.30
CA GLU A 191 10.24 -1.55 -3.03
C GLU A 191 9.29 -1.77 -1.85
N SER A 192 8.20 -1.00 -1.75
CA SER A 192 7.26 -1.09 -0.62
C SER A 192 6.50 -2.42 -0.64
N THR A 193 6.08 -2.86 -1.82
CA THR A 193 5.40 -4.14 -2.05
C THR A 193 6.33 -5.34 -1.80
N VAL A 194 7.58 -5.30 -2.31
CA VAL A 194 8.55 -6.36 -2.03
C VAL A 194 8.86 -6.44 -0.53
N ALA A 195 9.08 -5.31 0.15
CA ALA A 195 9.32 -5.30 1.59
C ALA A 195 8.14 -5.89 2.38
N LEU A 196 6.90 -5.57 2.00
CA LEU A 196 5.70 -6.17 2.58
C LEU A 196 5.67 -7.69 2.39
N LEU A 197 5.85 -8.18 1.17
CA LEU A 197 5.75 -9.60 0.83
C LEU A 197 6.88 -10.44 1.44
N GLU A 198 8.11 -9.92 1.45
CA GLU A 198 9.23 -10.55 2.16
C GLU A 198 8.99 -10.60 3.67
N GLY A 199 8.48 -9.50 4.25
CA GLY A 199 8.10 -9.46 5.66
C GLY A 199 7.01 -10.48 5.99
N LEU A 200 6.01 -10.60 5.12
CA LEU A 200 5.00 -11.62 5.18
C LEU A 200 5.52 -13.00 4.75
N ARG A 201 6.80 -13.20 4.46
CA ARG A 201 7.42 -14.51 4.19
C ARG A 201 6.63 -15.37 3.18
N VAL A 202 6.22 -14.77 2.07
CA VAL A 202 5.67 -15.54 0.94
C VAL A 202 6.78 -16.36 0.29
N ASP A 203 6.44 -17.45 -0.39
CA ASP A 203 7.43 -18.36 -0.97
C ASP A 203 7.94 -17.88 -2.34
N ALA A 204 7.09 -17.16 -3.08
CA ALA A 204 7.44 -16.47 -4.32
C ALA A 204 6.61 -15.20 -4.47
N LEU A 205 7.17 -14.20 -5.14
CA LEU A 205 6.46 -12.99 -5.54
C LEU A 205 6.62 -12.74 -7.04
N GLY A 206 5.78 -11.91 -7.64
CA GLY A 206 5.89 -11.67 -9.07
C GLY A 206 4.91 -10.67 -9.63
N ILE A 207 4.86 -10.66 -10.95
CA ILE A 207 4.00 -9.79 -11.74
C ILE A 207 3.23 -10.60 -12.77
N ASN A 208 1.94 -10.29 -12.90
CA ASN A 208 1.07 -10.91 -13.88
C ASN A 208 0.02 -9.92 -14.38
N CYS A 209 -0.50 -10.19 -15.59
CA CYS A 209 -1.52 -9.36 -16.22
C CYS A 209 -1.11 -7.88 -16.38
N GLY A 210 -2.04 -7.03 -16.82
CA GLY A 210 -1.86 -5.59 -17.05
C GLY A 210 -1.00 -5.24 -18.26
N LEU A 211 0.14 -5.90 -18.42
CA LEU A 211 1.19 -5.58 -19.38
C LEU A 211 1.62 -6.82 -20.20
N GLY A 212 2.21 -6.56 -21.37
CA GLY A 212 2.89 -7.57 -22.16
C GLY A 212 4.30 -7.87 -21.64
N PRO A 213 4.98 -8.90 -22.19
CA PRO A 213 6.29 -9.33 -21.70
C PRO A 213 7.37 -8.25 -21.85
N GLU A 214 7.29 -7.42 -22.90
CA GLU A 214 8.30 -6.37 -23.15
C GLU A 214 8.28 -5.29 -22.06
N GLN A 215 7.08 -4.79 -21.72
CA GLN A 215 6.89 -3.77 -20.70
C GLN A 215 7.27 -4.28 -19.30
N MET A 216 7.02 -5.57 -19.02
CA MET A 216 7.33 -6.18 -17.73
C MET A 216 8.83 -6.26 -17.41
N LYS A 217 9.73 -6.21 -18.42
CA LYS A 217 11.19 -6.27 -18.18
C LYS A 217 11.69 -5.14 -17.28
N GLY A 218 11.17 -3.92 -17.44
CA GLY A 218 11.53 -2.79 -16.59
C GLY A 218 11.21 -3.05 -15.12
N ILE A 219 9.99 -3.51 -14.87
CA ILE A 219 9.49 -3.80 -13.52
C ILE A 219 10.23 -5.00 -12.91
N LEU A 220 10.48 -6.05 -13.70
CA LEU A 220 11.25 -7.22 -13.26
C LEU A 220 12.66 -6.83 -12.82
N LYS A 221 13.33 -5.94 -13.57
CA LYS A 221 14.66 -5.43 -13.20
C LYS A 221 14.60 -4.78 -11.81
N ASP A 222 13.65 -3.88 -11.60
CA ASP A 222 13.49 -3.18 -10.33
C ASP A 222 13.20 -4.16 -9.18
N ILE A 223 12.36 -5.18 -9.40
CA ILE A 223 12.08 -6.24 -8.41
C ILE A 223 13.36 -7.01 -8.05
N LEU A 224 14.13 -7.46 -9.06
CA LEU A 224 15.35 -8.25 -8.87
C LEU A 224 16.47 -7.49 -8.16
N GLU A 225 16.48 -6.16 -8.22
CA GLU A 225 17.41 -5.33 -7.46
C GLU A 225 17.16 -5.44 -5.94
N VAL A 226 15.89 -5.59 -5.54
CA VAL A 226 15.47 -5.45 -4.14
C VAL A 226 15.02 -6.74 -3.44
N THR A 227 14.59 -7.76 -4.18
CA THR A 227 14.05 -9.02 -3.62
C THR A 227 15.12 -10.07 -3.34
N SER A 228 14.89 -10.86 -2.30
CA SER A 228 15.59 -12.09 -1.91
C SER A 228 14.75 -13.34 -2.22
N LEU A 229 13.53 -13.17 -2.72
CA LEU A 229 12.59 -14.25 -3.04
C LEU A 229 12.56 -14.56 -4.53
N PRO A 230 12.29 -15.82 -4.93
CA PRO A 230 12.16 -16.19 -6.33
C PRO A 230 11.04 -15.39 -7.00
N VAL A 231 11.30 -14.91 -8.22
CA VAL A 231 10.37 -14.05 -8.95
C VAL A 231 9.63 -14.83 -10.02
N MET A 232 8.30 -14.69 -10.06
CA MET A 232 7.44 -15.20 -11.11
C MET A 232 6.99 -14.11 -12.09
N VAL A 233 6.85 -14.45 -13.36
CA VAL A 233 6.44 -13.49 -14.42
C VAL A 233 5.47 -14.16 -15.40
N ASN A 234 4.20 -13.73 -15.37
CA ASN A 234 3.11 -14.26 -16.19
C ASN A 234 2.42 -13.12 -16.99
N PRO A 235 3.02 -12.66 -18.11
CA PRO A 235 2.51 -11.53 -18.88
C PRO A 235 1.28 -11.89 -19.74
N ASN A 236 0.55 -10.87 -20.19
CA ASN A 236 -0.45 -11.02 -21.24
C ASN A 236 0.22 -11.27 -22.60
N ALA A 237 -0.49 -11.89 -23.55
CA ALA A 237 -0.05 -12.03 -24.94
C ALA A 237 -0.12 -10.70 -25.74
N GLY A 238 0.23 -9.59 -25.10
CA GLY A 238 0.00 -8.22 -25.58
C GLY A 238 -1.21 -7.57 -24.94
N LEU A 239 -1.51 -6.34 -25.36
CA LEU A 239 -2.70 -5.63 -24.92
C LEU A 239 -3.94 -6.13 -25.66
N PRO A 240 -5.11 -6.20 -25.00
CA PRO A 240 -6.33 -6.68 -25.64
C PRO A 240 -6.84 -5.66 -26.69
N ARG A 241 -7.32 -6.17 -27.83
CA ARG A 241 -8.07 -5.40 -28.84
C ARG A 241 -9.39 -6.09 -29.19
N SER A 242 -10.40 -5.33 -29.64
CA SER A 242 -11.65 -5.90 -30.16
C SER A 242 -11.51 -6.13 -31.66
N GLU A 243 -11.89 -7.31 -32.14
CA GLU A 243 -12.06 -7.58 -33.57
C GLU A 243 -13.35 -8.37 -33.77
N ASN A 244 -14.34 -7.77 -34.44
CA ASN A 244 -15.66 -8.36 -34.68
C ASN A 244 -16.38 -8.84 -33.40
N GLY A 245 -16.34 -8.05 -32.32
CA GLY A 245 -16.95 -8.39 -31.03
C GLY A 245 -16.22 -9.47 -30.23
N LYS A 246 -15.00 -9.84 -30.64
CA LYS A 246 -14.13 -10.79 -29.93
C LYS A 246 -12.88 -10.09 -29.42
N THR A 247 -12.48 -10.41 -28.20
CA THR A 247 -11.20 -9.97 -27.64
C THR A 247 -10.07 -10.79 -28.26
N VAL A 248 -9.11 -10.12 -28.89
CA VAL A 248 -7.92 -10.73 -29.50
C VAL A 248 -6.65 -10.05 -28.98
N TYR A 249 -5.52 -10.75 -29.10
CA TYR A 249 -4.22 -10.35 -28.58
C TYR A 249 -3.17 -10.40 -29.70
N ASP A 250 -2.20 -9.51 -29.63
CA ASP A 250 -1.35 -9.16 -30.79
C ASP A 250 0.00 -9.86 -30.84
N ILE A 251 0.41 -10.51 -29.75
CA ILE A 251 1.69 -11.22 -29.69
C ILE A 251 1.43 -12.70 -29.96
N ASN A 252 2.12 -13.25 -30.97
CA ASN A 252 2.08 -14.69 -31.26
C ASN A 252 3.05 -15.49 -30.38
N GLU A 253 2.96 -16.81 -30.46
CA GLU A 253 3.73 -17.76 -29.64
C GLU A 253 5.25 -17.60 -29.78
N ASP A 254 5.76 -17.37 -30.99
CA ASP A 254 7.19 -17.22 -31.27
C ASP A 254 7.74 -15.92 -30.66
N GLN A 255 7.02 -14.80 -30.86
CA GLN A 255 7.39 -13.50 -30.32
C GLN A 255 7.32 -13.51 -28.79
N PHE A 256 6.27 -14.08 -28.23
CA PHE A 256 6.10 -14.20 -26.79
C PHE A 256 7.23 -15.00 -26.17
N ALA A 257 7.52 -16.20 -26.70
CA ALA A 257 8.56 -17.08 -26.19
C ALA A 257 9.97 -16.45 -26.27
N GLN A 258 10.26 -15.66 -27.31
CA GLN A 258 11.53 -14.94 -27.43
C GLN A 258 11.73 -13.93 -26.29
N VAL A 259 10.71 -13.13 -25.98
CA VAL A 259 10.80 -12.15 -24.87
C VAL A 259 10.81 -12.85 -23.52
N MET A 260 10.05 -13.95 -23.36
CA MET A 260 10.08 -14.76 -22.13
C MET A 260 11.46 -15.37 -21.87
N ARG A 261 12.20 -15.74 -22.91
CA ARG A 261 13.61 -16.16 -22.76
C ARG A 261 14.48 -15.06 -22.17
N GLU A 262 14.32 -13.80 -22.60
CA GLU A 262 15.04 -12.67 -22.01
C GLU A 262 14.67 -12.48 -20.53
N ILE A 263 13.39 -12.56 -20.19
CA ILE A 263 12.89 -12.51 -18.81
C ILE A 263 13.52 -13.62 -17.94
N VAL A 264 13.64 -14.82 -18.49
CA VAL A 264 14.32 -15.94 -17.83
C VAL A 264 15.81 -15.65 -17.63
N ASP A 265 16.50 -15.12 -18.65
CA ASP A 265 17.92 -14.76 -18.58
C ASP A 265 18.19 -13.63 -17.57
N MET A 266 17.22 -12.74 -17.34
CA MET A 266 17.27 -11.70 -16.30
C MET A 266 17.22 -12.30 -14.89
N GLY A 267 16.46 -13.37 -14.67
CA GLY A 267 16.41 -14.05 -13.38
C GLY A 267 15.03 -14.57 -12.95
N ALA A 268 14.02 -14.59 -13.82
CA ALA A 268 12.72 -15.16 -13.48
C ALA A 268 12.85 -16.68 -13.16
N ALA A 269 12.37 -17.06 -11.98
CA ALA A 269 12.45 -18.42 -11.45
C ALA A 269 11.25 -19.28 -11.89
N VAL A 270 10.09 -18.65 -12.08
CA VAL A 270 8.86 -19.26 -12.61
C VAL A 270 8.32 -18.36 -13.70
N VAL A 271 7.89 -18.95 -14.81
CA VAL A 271 7.34 -18.19 -15.95
C VAL A 271 6.13 -18.88 -16.54
N GLY A 272 5.18 -18.12 -17.05
CA GLY A 272 3.98 -18.64 -17.70
C GLY A 272 3.30 -17.57 -18.52
N GLY A 273 1.97 -17.60 -18.54
CA GLY A 273 1.17 -16.63 -19.29
C GLY A 273 -0.09 -16.22 -18.54
N CYS A 274 -0.64 -15.06 -18.89
CA CYS A 274 -1.93 -14.60 -18.40
C CYS A 274 -2.90 -14.41 -19.58
N CYS A 275 -3.63 -13.30 -19.65
CA CYS A 275 -4.67 -13.10 -20.65
C CYS A 275 -4.13 -13.21 -22.09
N GLY A 276 -4.82 -13.99 -22.92
CA GLY A 276 -4.49 -14.18 -24.34
C GLY A 276 -3.44 -15.26 -24.63
N THR A 277 -2.73 -15.76 -23.61
CA THR A 277 -1.77 -16.84 -23.80
C THR A 277 -2.49 -18.18 -23.97
N THR A 278 -1.97 -19.02 -24.87
CA THR A 278 -2.54 -20.32 -25.25
C THR A 278 -1.55 -21.45 -24.99
N PRO A 279 -1.95 -22.73 -25.10
CA PRO A 279 -1.02 -23.86 -25.01
C PRO A 279 0.16 -23.77 -25.99
N ASP A 280 0.01 -23.09 -27.13
CA ASP A 280 1.12 -22.91 -28.09
C ASP A 280 2.17 -21.91 -27.58
N HIS A 281 1.72 -20.82 -26.94
CA HIS A 281 2.62 -19.85 -26.27
C HIS A 281 3.44 -20.52 -25.17
N ILE A 282 2.78 -21.34 -24.34
CA ILE A 282 3.43 -22.07 -23.26
C ILE A 282 4.42 -23.10 -23.83
N ARG A 283 4.04 -23.85 -24.86
CA ARG A 283 4.90 -24.86 -25.49
C ARG A 283 6.19 -24.25 -26.05
N GLU A 284 6.10 -23.14 -26.77
CA GLU A 284 7.29 -22.46 -27.31
C GLU A 284 8.13 -21.83 -26.20
N THR A 285 7.50 -21.28 -25.15
CA THR A 285 8.23 -20.76 -23.97
C THR A 285 9.00 -21.87 -23.26
N VAL A 286 8.36 -23.01 -22.99
CA VAL A 286 9.00 -24.20 -22.37
C VAL A 286 10.16 -24.69 -23.24
N LYS A 287 9.95 -24.82 -24.55
CA LYS A 287 10.97 -25.26 -25.51
C LYS A 287 12.22 -24.36 -25.50
N LEU A 288 12.06 -23.05 -25.36
CA LEU A 288 13.19 -22.11 -25.32
C LEU A 288 13.85 -21.99 -23.94
N CYS A 289 13.10 -22.24 -22.85
CA CYS A 289 13.53 -21.86 -21.51
C CYS A 289 13.81 -23.01 -20.54
N LYS A 290 13.33 -24.23 -20.81
CA LYS A 290 13.39 -25.35 -19.84
C LYS A 290 14.82 -25.76 -19.45
N ASP A 291 15.75 -25.66 -20.41
CA ASP A 291 17.14 -26.10 -20.24
C ASP A 291 18.04 -24.97 -19.72
N ILE A 292 17.50 -23.76 -19.54
CA ILE A 292 18.25 -22.64 -18.95
C ILE A 292 18.31 -22.87 -17.43
N PRO A 293 19.49 -22.84 -16.78
CA PRO A 293 19.58 -23.01 -15.33
C PRO A 293 18.76 -21.96 -14.57
N VAL A 294 18.16 -22.35 -13.44
CA VAL A 294 17.51 -21.39 -12.54
C VAL A 294 18.57 -20.62 -11.77
N ARG A 295 18.47 -19.29 -11.76
CA ARG A 295 19.25 -18.44 -10.88
C ARG A 295 18.42 -18.17 -9.63
N TRP A 296 18.73 -18.89 -8.56
CA TRP A 296 18.08 -18.62 -7.28
C TRP A 296 18.54 -17.26 -6.73
N PRO A 297 17.64 -16.41 -6.23
CA PRO A 297 18.00 -15.10 -5.73
C PRO A 297 18.89 -15.20 -4.49
N GLU A 298 19.88 -14.32 -4.42
CA GLU A 298 20.71 -14.14 -3.22
C GLU A 298 19.98 -13.25 -2.22
N LYS A 299 20.16 -13.54 -0.93
CA LYS A 299 19.65 -12.68 0.15
C LYS A 299 20.26 -11.29 0.05
N LYS A 300 19.42 -10.27 -0.12
CA LYS A 300 19.85 -8.87 -0.23
C LYS A 300 20.29 -8.26 1.10
N ARG A 301 19.88 -8.86 2.24
CA ARG A 301 20.22 -8.42 3.62
C ARG A 301 19.94 -6.93 3.86
N ARG A 302 18.83 -6.43 3.33
CA ARG A 302 18.38 -5.04 3.49
C ARG A 302 17.54 -4.93 4.75
N THR A 303 17.92 -4.06 5.67
CA THR A 303 17.03 -3.64 6.77
C THR A 303 16.06 -2.62 6.21
N VAL A 304 14.84 -3.08 5.91
CA VAL A 304 13.81 -2.29 5.24
C VAL A 304 12.48 -2.40 5.96
N ILE A 305 11.83 -1.26 6.13
CA ILE A 305 10.44 -1.12 6.58
C ILE A 305 9.65 -0.40 5.49
N SER A 306 8.34 -0.58 5.46
CA SER A 306 7.50 0.04 4.44
C SER A 306 6.13 0.43 4.97
N SER A 307 5.58 1.49 4.40
CA SER A 307 4.15 1.79 4.38
C SER A 307 3.53 1.20 3.11
N TYR A 308 2.28 1.58 2.82
CA TYR A 308 1.63 1.22 1.57
C TYR A 308 2.39 1.75 0.35
N ALA A 309 2.94 2.98 0.42
CA ALA A 309 3.50 3.70 -0.73
C ALA A 309 5.03 3.86 -0.71
N GLN A 310 5.69 3.73 0.44
CA GLN A 310 7.11 4.02 0.60
C GLN A 310 7.86 2.90 1.32
N ALA A 311 9.11 2.69 0.94
CA ALA A 311 10.06 1.84 1.66
C ALA A 311 11.20 2.70 2.21
N VAL A 312 11.55 2.48 3.47
CA VAL A 312 12.67 3.14 4.15
C VAL A 312 13.72 2.10 4.46
N VAL A 313 14.90 2.27 3.86
CA VAL A 313 16.06 1.40 4.09
C VAL A 313 16.90 2.01 5.21
N VAL A 314 17.06 1.28 6.31
CA VAL A 314 17.94 1.66 7.41
C VAL A 314 19.36 1.24 7.05
N ASP A 315 20.15 2.18 6.52
CA ASP A 315 21.55 1.93 6.16
C ASP A 315 22.49 3.01 6.72
N ARG A 316 23.34 3.63 5.89
CA ARG A 316 24.36 4.58 6.38
C ARG A 316 23.76 5.91 6.77
N LYS A 317 22.87 6.46 5.95
CA LYS A 317 22.17 7.71 6.27
C LYS A 317 21.19 7.44 7.40
N THR A 318 21.28 8.24 8.46
CA THR A 318 20.43 8.09 9.63
C THR A 318 18.98 8.37 9.24
N VAL A 319 18.08 7.44 9.60
CA VAL A 319 16.63 7.55 9.44
C VAL A 319 16.04 8.33 10.60
N ILE A 320 15.19 9.31 10.31
CA ILE A 320 14.52 10.14 11.31
C ILE A 320 13.17 9.52 11.67
N ILE A 321 13.04 9.08 12.92
CA ILE A 321 11.79 8.55 13.47
C ILE A 321 11.16 9.65 14.34
N GLY A 322 9.98 10.12 13.97
CA GLY A 322 9.28 11.19 14.68
C GLY A 322 8.63 10.74 15.99
N GLU A 323 9.04 11.32 17.12
CA GLU A 323 8.63 10.92 18.49
C GLU A 323 7.32 11.57 19.02
N ARG A 324 6.63 12.39 18.21
CA ARG A 324 5.58 13.27 18.74
C ARG A 324 4.25 12.56 19.02
N ILE A 325 3.94 11.46 18.35
CA ILE A 325 2.74 10.63 18.61
C ILE A 325 3.03 9.74 19.83
N ASN A 326 3.07 10.37 21.00
CA ASN A 326 3.38 9.71 22.26
C ASN A 326 2.81 10.54 23.43
N PRO A 327 1.94 9.97 24.29
CA PRO A 327 1.31 10.67 25.41
C PRO A 327 2.26 11.02 26.57
N THR A 328 3.44 10.41 26.62
CA THR A 328 4.37 10.55 27.75
C THR A 328 4.79 12.01 27.96
N GLY A 329 4.46 12.55 29.14
CA GLY A 329 4.75 13.96 29.49
C GLY A 329 3.95 15.02 28.73
N LYS A 330 3.00 14.65 27.85
CA LYS A 330 2.25 15.59 27.00
C LYS A 330 0.77 15.63 27.39
N SER A 331 0.38 16.60 28.23
CA SER A 331 -1.00 16.72 28.73
C SER A 331 -2.06 16.86 27.63
N LYS A 332 -1.79 17.63 26.58
CA LYS A 332 -2.70 17.78 25.43
C LYS A 332 -2.92 16.47 24.67
N PHE A 333 -1.85 15.71 24.44
CA PHE A 333 -1.94 14.41 23.76
C PHE A 333 -2.70 13.40 24.61
N LYS A 334 -2.43 13.34 25.92
CA LYS A 334 -3.23 12.51 26.85
C LYS A 334 -4.71 12.86 26.81
N GLN A 335 -5.04 14.14 26.75
CA GLN A 335 -6.43 14.58 26.65
C GLN A 335 -7.06 14.20 25.31
N ALA A 336 -6.33 14.34 24.21
CA ALA A 336 -6.80 13.91 22.89
C ALA A 336 -7.14 12.41 22.84
N LEU A 337 -6.32 11.55 23.45
CA LEU A 337 -6.63 10.12 23.57
C LEU A 337 -7.92 9.85 24.37
N ARG A 338 -8.14 10.56 25.48
CA ARG A 338 -9.36 10.42 26.30
C ARG A 338 -10.61 10.86 25.58
N ASP A 339 -10.49 11.95 24.82
CA ASP A 339 -11.61 12.56 24.09
C ASP A 339 -11.83 11.89 22.73
N HIS A 340 -11.09 10.82 22.40
CA HIS A 340 -11.09 10.18 21.08
C HIS A 340 -10.87 11.16 19.92
N ASN A 341 -10.02 12.18 20.14
CA ASN A 341 -9.67 13.17 19.14
C ASN A 341 -8.53 12.65 18.23
N LEU A 342 -8.89 11.77 17.30
CA LEU A 342 -7.96 11.20 16.32
C LEU A 342 -7.38 12.25 15.38
N GLU A 343 -8.13 13.31 15.07
CA GLU A 343 -7.63 14.41 14.24
C GLU A 343 -6.38 15.07 14.83
N TYR A 344 -6.33 15.26 16.16
CA TYR A 344 -5.13 15.78 16.81
C TYR A 344 -3.91 14.88 16.56
N ILE A 345 -4.11 13.56 16.59
CA ILE A 345 -3.06 12.57 16.35
C ILE A 345 -2.59 12.62 14.88
N LEU A 346 -3.53 12.65 13.94
CA LEU A 346 -3.27 12.78 12.51
C LEU A 346 -2.48 14.05 12.20
N ARG A 347 -2.84 15.19 12.81
CA ARG A 347 -2.13 16.46 12.66
C ARG A 347 -0.70 16.42 13.19
N GLU A 348 -0.45 15.72 14.29
CA GLU A 348 0.92 15.51 14.79
C GLU A 348 1.71 14.63 13.80
N GLY A 349 1.11 13.61 13.21
CA GLY A 349 1.74 12.79 12.16
C GLY A 349 2.12 13.60 10.91
N VAL A 350 1.16 14.33 10.35
CA VAL A 350 1.35 15.23 9.21
C VAL A 350 2.42 16.29 9.49
N SER A 351 2.38 16.92 10.67
CA SER A 351 3.40 17.90 11.06
C SER A 351 4.81 17.30 11.05
N GLN A 352 4.97 16.07 11.52
CA GLN A 352 6.28 15.43 11.56
C GLN A 352 6.79 15.07 10.17
N GLN A 353 5.91 14.58 9.28
CA GLN A 353 6.23 14.35 7.88
C GLN A 353 6.73 15.62 7.19
N ASP A 354 6.00 16.73 7.37
CA ASP A 354 6.39 18.04 6.81
C ASP A 354 7.76 18.53 7.31
N ASN A 355 8.14 18.15 8.53
CA ASN A 355 9.39 18.54 9.16
C ASN A 355 10.51 17.51 8.96
N GLY A 356 10.33 16.56 8.05
CA GLY A 356 11.38 15.66 7.58
C GLY A 356 11.54 14.37 8.39
N ALA A 357 10.48 13.90 9.05
CA ALA A 357 10.42 12.53 9.52
C ALA A 357 10.41 11.57 8.31
N ASP A 358 11.16 10.47 8.43
CA ASP A 358 11.14 9.35 7.49
C ASP A 358 10.21 8.23 7.97
N VAL A 359 9.97 8.15 9.29
CA VAL A 359 9.14 7.15 9.99
C VAL A 359 8.41 7.84 11.13
N LEU A 360 7.24 7.38 11.52
CA LEU A 360 6.52 7.88 12.70
C LEU A 360 6.49 6.85 13.82
N ASP A 361 6.99 7.22 15.00
CA ASP A 361 6.78 6.45 16.23
C ASP A 361 5.34 6.65 16.71
N VAL A 362 4.63 5.56 16.99
CA VAL A 362 3.21 5.57 17.39
C VAL A 362 3.08 4.85 18.71
N ASN A 363 2.95 5.63 19.79
CA ASN A 363 2.64 5.15 21.13
C ASN A 363 1.31 5.77 21.59
N VAL A 364 0.36 4.93 21.99
CA VAL A 364 -0.94 5.35 22.55
C VAL A 364 -1.11 4.92 24.01
N GLY A 365 -0.03 4.55 24.68
CA GLY A 365 -0.03 4.00 26.03
C GLY A 365 -0.55 5.00 27.07
N LEU A 366 -1.78 4.77 27.54
CA LEU A 366 -2.40 5.54 28.62
C LEU A 366 -3.18 4.56 29.52
N PRO A 367 -2.90 4.46 30.84
CA PRO A 367 -3.52 3.45 31.70
C PRO A 367 -5.06 3.48 31.79
N GLU A 368 -5.68 4.59 31.37
CA GLU A 368 -7.13 4.82 31.48
C GLU A 368 -7.90 4.41 30.22
N ILE A 369 -7.24 3.94 29.16
CA ILE A 369 -7.88 3.58 27.87
C ILE A 369 -7.61 2.13 27.48
N ASP A 370 -8.43 1.62 26.56
CA ASP A 370 -8.19 0.34 25.88
C ASP A 370 -7.09 0.53 24.82
N GLU A 371 -5.84 0.28 25.23
CA GLU A 371 -4.67 0.43 24.35
C GLU A 371 -4.74 -0.46 23.10
N PRO A 372 -5.10 -1.77 23.16
CA PRO A 372 -5.27 -2.58 21.96
C PRO A 372 -6.25 -2.01 20.93
N SER A 373 -7.42 -1.58 21.37
CA SER A 373 -8.43 -0.99 20.46
C SER A 373 -7.97 0.36 19.90
N MET A 374 -7.46 1.24 20.75
CA MET A 374 -6.97 2.56 20.33
C MET A 374 -5.78 2.47 19.38
N MET A 375 -4.84 1.53 19.60
CA MET A 375 -3.69 1.34 18.73
C MET A 375 -4.13 0.88 17.34
N GLU A 376 -5.07 -0.07 17.27
CA GLU A 376 -5.62 -0.55 16.01
C GLU A 376 -6.29 0.57 15.21
N GLU A 377 -7.11 1.40 15.89
CA GLU A 377 -7.80 2.54 15.29
C GLU A 377 -6.81 3.61 14.80
N VAL A 378 -5.86 4.01 15.65
CA VAL A 378 -4.84 5.02 15.31
C VAL A 378 -3.96 4.58 14.14
N VAL A 379 -3.58 3.30 14.07
CA VAL A 379 -2.80 2.76 12.94
C VAL A 379 -3.60 2.83 11.64
N LYS A 380 -4.88 2.43 11.66
CA LYS A 380 -5.78 2.48 10.49
C LYS A 380 -5.97 3.92 9.99
N GLU A 381 -6.16 4.88 10.90
CA GLU A 381 -6.32 6.28 10.55
C GLU A 381 -5.01 6.89 10.03
N LEU A 382 -3.88 6.69 10.70
CA LEU A 382 -2.60 7.23 10.26
C LEU A 382 -2.23 6.75 8.85
N GLN A 383 -2.29 5.44 8.60
CA GLN A 383 -1.90 4.88 7.30
C GLN A 383 -2.82 5.29 6.14
N SER A 384 -4.00 5.85 6.43
CA SER A 384 -4.91 6.33 5.39
C SER A 384 -4.42 7.66 4.79
N ILE A 385 -3.85 8.53 5.62
CA ILE A 385 -3.40 9.88 5.23
C ILE A 385 -1.89 9.93 4.97
N ILE A 386 -1.13 9.22 5.81
CA ILE A 386 0.32 9.33 5.89
C ILE A 386 0.96 8.18 5.12
N ASP A 387 1.87 8.53 4.22
CA ASP A 387 2.62 7.59 3.40
C ASP A 387 3.98 7.20 3.99
N LEU A 388 4.32 7.70 5.20
CA LEU A 388 5.50 7.26 5.94
C LEU A 388 5.28 5.91 6.64
N PRO A 389 6.32 5.05 6.74
CA PRO A 389 6.27 3.87 7.59
C PRO A 389 6.01 4.20 9.06
N LEU A 390 5.40 3.27 9.79
CA LEU A 390 5.10 3.41 11.20
C LEU A 390 6.01 2.50 12.05
N GLN A 391 6.48 3.06 13.16
CA GLN A 391 7.04 2.32 14.28
C GLN A 391 5.93 2.10 15.32
N ILE A 392 5.49 0.86 15.47
CA ILE A 392 4.48 0.46 16.46
C ILE A 392 5.18 0.38 17.81
N ASP A 393 4.93 1.35 18.70
CA ASP A 393 5.53 1.45 20.03
C ASP A 393 4.51 1.05 21.11
N THR A 394 4.68 -0.17 21.62
CA THR A 394 3.87 -0.70 22.72
C THR A 394 4.58 -1.85 23.45
N SER A 395 4.33 -1.96 24.75
CA SER A 395 4.68 -3.14 25.55
C SER A 395 3.52 -4.13 25.70
N ASN A 396 2.33 -3.80 25.19
CA ASN A 396 1.16 -4.65 25.23
C ASN A 396 1.15 -5.59 24.01
N ILE A 397 1.30 -6.88 24.26
CA ILE A 397 1.38 -7.92 23.21
C ILE A 397 0.10 -7.98 22.35
N GLU A 398 -1.07 -7.78 22.96
CA GLU A 398 -2.34 -7.77 22.23
C GLU A 398 -2.45 -6.54 21.32
N ALA A 399 -2.05 -5.36 21.82
CA ALA A 399 -2.01 -4.14 21.01
C ALA A 399 -1.02 -4.26 19.84
N MET A 400 0.15 -4.87 20.09
CA MET A 400 1.16 -5.14 19.07
C MET A 400 0.59 -6.06 17.98
N GLU A 401 -0.02 -7.19 18.35
CA GLU A 401 -0.60 -8.12 17.39
C GLU A 401 -1.72 -7.47 16.55
N ARG A 402 -2.68 -6.78 17.18
CA ARG A 402 -3.78 -6.12 16.46
C ARG A 402 -3.27 -5.06 15.48
N ALA A 403 -2.31 -4.24 15.90
CA ALA A 403 -1.68 -3.24 15.05
C ALA A 403 -0.93 -3.87 13.87
N MET A 404 -0.08 -4.87 14.13
CA MET A 404 0.69 -5.58 13.09
C MET A 404 -0.22 -6.25 12.07
N ARG A 405 -1.36 -6.79 12.52
CA ARG A 405 -2.35 -7.44 11.66
C ARG A 405 -2.94 -6.48 10.63
N VAL A 406 -3.34 -5.28 11.04
CA VAL A 406 -4.03 -4.29 10.17
C VAL A 406 -3.09 -3.30 9.49
N TYR A 407 -1.79 -3.31 9.81
CA TYR A 407 -0.84 -2.38 9.22
C TYR A 407 -0.57 -2.67 7.73
N ASN A 408 -0.75 -1.70 6.83
CA ASN A 408 -0.48 -1.84 5.41
C ASN A 408 0.99 -1.54 5.09
N GLY A 409 1.85 -2.55 5.26
CA GLY A 409 3.30 -2.45 5.04
C GLY A 409 4.10 -3.39 5.95
N LYS A 410 5.43 -3.24 5.94
CA LYS A 410 6.35 -3.92 6.86
C LYS A 410 6.71 -2.98 8.02
N PRO A 411 6.19 -3.20 9.24
CA PRO A 411 6.33 -2.24 10.34
C PRO A 411 7.73 -2.27 10.98
N LEU A 412 8.08 -1.19 11.68
CA LEU A 412 9.12 -1.21 12.72
C LEU A 412 8.44 -1.50 14.07
N ILE A 413 8.93 -2.46 14.84
CA ILE A 413 8.32 -2.89 16.10
C ILE A 413 9.18 -2.41 17.26
N ASN A 414 8.63 -1.55 18.11
CA ASN A 414 9.26 -1.05 19.32
C ASN A 414 8.49 -1.57 20.54
N SER A 415 8.97 -2.60 21.25
CA SER A 415 10.26 -3.29 21.07
C SER A 415 10.26 -4.70 21.65
N VAL A 416 11.33 -5.43 21.40
CA VAL A 416 11.73 -6.62 22.15
C VAL A 416 12.92 -6.28 23.07
N ASN A 417 13.10 -7.04 24.14
CA ASN A 417 14.31 -6.98 24.95
C ASN A 417 14.86 -8.38 25.24
N GLY A 418 16.05 -8.47 25.81
CA GLY A 418 16.75 -9.73 26.05
C GLY A 418 16.14 -10.64 27.11
N LYS A 419 14.98 -10.31 27.70
CA LYS A 419 14.28 -11.22 28.62
C LYS A 419 13.64 -12.38 27.86
N ALA A 420 13.84 -13.60 28.32
CA ALA A 420 13.32 -14.80 27.65
C ALA A 420 11.79 -14.78 27.44
N GLU A 421 11.04 -14.28 28.44
CA GLU A 421 9.58 -14.17 28.37
C GLU A 421 9.10 -13.17 27.30
N VAL A 422 9.81 -12.05 27.14
CA VAL A 422 9.44 -11.03 26.14
C VAL A 422 9.76 -11.52 24.74
N MET A 423 10.93 -12.13 24.55
CA MET A 423 11.33 -12.70 23.25
C MET A 423 10.35 -13.80 22.78
N SER A 424 9.91 -14.68 23.69
CA SER A 424 8.99 -15.77 23.35
C SER A 424 7.58 -15.32 23.01
N GLN A 425 7.19 -14.10 23.42
CA GLN A 425 5.92 -13.48 23.05
C GLN A 425 6.01 -12.66 21.75
N VAL A 426 7.11 -11.90 21.55
CA VAL A 426 7.24 -10.96 20.43
C VAL A 426 7.69 -11.66 19.14
N PHE A 427 8.67 -12.57 19.19
CA PHE A 427 9.20 -13.19 17.97
C PHE A 427 8.18 -14.02 17.16
N PRO A 428 7.23 -14.75 17.77
CA PRO A 428 6.14 -15.37 17.02
C PRO A 428 5.32 -14.36 16.21
N LEU A 429 5.05 -13.17 16.74
CA LEU A 429 4.30 -12.12 16.04
C LEU A 429 5.11 -11.59 14.84
N VAL A 430 6.42 -11.32 15.04
CA VAL A 430 7.33 -10.89 13.97
C VAL A 430 7.47 -11.97 12.89
N ALA A 431 7.50 -13.24 13.26
CA ALA A 431 7.53 -14.34 12.30
C ALA A 431 6.22 -14.44 11.49
N LYS A 432 5.07 -14.19 12.14
CA LYS A 432 3.75 -14.27 11.50
C LYS A 432 3.45 -13.09 10.57
N TYR A 433 3.58 -11.88 11.08
CA TYR A 433 3.15 -10.65 10.41
C TYR A 433 4.30 -9.89 9.72
N GLY A 434 5.55 -10.31 9.95
CA GLY A 434 6.73 -9.61 9.49
C GLY A 434 7.06 -8.37 10.31
N GLY A 435 8.15 -7.70 9.95
CA GLY A 435 8.58 -6.44 10.56
C GLY A 435 10.07 -6.44 10.86
N VAL A 436 10.59 -5.25 11.11
CA VAL A 436 11.92 -5.06 11.71
C VAL A 436 11.71 -4.80 13.19
N VAL A 437 12.45 -5.47 14.08
CA VAL A 437 12.27 -5.33 15.53
C VAL A 437 13.39 -4.52 16.17
N VAL A 438 13.02 -3.58 17.03
CA VAL A 438 13.94 -2.86 17.90
C VAL A 438 14.29 -3.75 19.10
N GLY A 439 15.54 -4.18 19.19
CA GLY A 439 16.07 -4.97 20.30
C GLY A 439 16.73 -4.08 21.35
N LEU A 440 16.04 -3.85 22.47
CA LEU A 440 16.60 -3.12 23.60
C LEU A 440 17.67 -3.96 24.29
N CYS A 441 18.88 -3.41 24.44
CA CYS A 441 20.02 -4.10 25.07
C CYS A 441 19.90 -4.18 26.61
N LEU A 442 18.78 -4.68 27.11
CA LEU A 442 18.50 -5.01 28.52
C LEU A 442 17.96 -6.43 28.63
N ASP A 443 18.16 -7.08 29.77
CA ASP A 443 17.73 -8.46 30.00
C ASP A 443 17.12 -8.64 31.41
N GLU A 444 17.13 -9.87 31.94
CA GLU A 444 16.64 -10.18 33.28
C GLU A 444 17.39 -9.42 34.38
N GLY A 445 18.66 -9.08 34.17
CA GLY A 445 19.49 -8.29 35.08
C GLY A 445 19.25 -6.77 34.98
N GLY A 446 18.39 -6.32 34.06
CA GLY A 446 18.13 -4.92 33.79
C GLY A 446 19.07 -4.35 32.72
N ILE A 447 19.42 -3.06 32.84
CA ILE A 447 20.26 -2.36 31.86
C ILE A 447 21.73 -2.55 32.23
N PRO A 448 22.56 -3.14 31.35
CA PRO A 448 23.99 -3.22 31.60
C PRO A 448 24.66 -1.83 31.64
N GLU A 449 25.51 -1.61 32.64
CA GLU A 449 26.25 -0.35 32.84
C GLU A 449 27.36 -0.12 31.79
N THR A 450 27.78 -1.18 31.11
CA THR A 450 28.92 -1.16 30.17
C THR A 450 28.47 -1.48 28.75
N ALA A 451 29.23 -0.97 27.77
CA ALA A 451 29.00 -1.30 26.36
C ALA A 451 29.17 -2.82 26.10
N GLU A 452 30.12 -3.48 26.77
CA GLU A 452 30.34 -4.93 26.69
C GLU A 452 29.07 -5.71 27.04
N GLY A 453 28.44 -5.37 28.17
CA GLY A 453 27.21 -6.01 28.61
C GLY A 453 26.05 -5.78 27.62
N ARG A 454 25.92 -4.55 27.08
CA ARG A 454 24.88 -4.24 26.08
C ARG A 454 25.08 -5.04 24.79
N ILE A 455 26.31 -5.20 24.33
CA ILE A 455 26.65 -6.01 23.14
C ILE A 455 26.35 -7.49 23.38
N ALA A 456 26.64 -8.02 24.57
CA ALA A 456 26.29 -9.40 24.93
C ALA A 456 24.78 -9.65 24.87
N VAL A 457 23.97 -8.72 25.38
CA VAL A 457 22.50 -8.79 25.28
C VAL A 457 22.04 -8.68 23.81
N GLY A 458 22.60 -7.74 23.04
CA GLY A 458 22.28 -7.60 21.62
C GLY A 458 22.54 -8.90 20.83
N ARG A 459 23.64 -9.61 21.13
CA ARG A 459 23.93 -10.93 20.55
C ARG A 459 22.91 -11.98 20.97
N LYS A 460 22.54 -12.04 22.25
CA LYS A 460 21.48 -12.93 22.75
C LYS A 460 20.16 -12.74 21.98
N ILE A 461 19.77 -11.49 21.73
CA ILE A 461 18.55 -11.15 20.98
C ILE A 461 18.64 -11.67 19.53
N ILE A 462 19.75 -11.40 18.84
CA ILE A 462 19.98 -11.83 17.45
C ILE A 462 19.95 -13.37 17.35
N ASP A 463 20.67 -14.05 18.23
CA ASP A 463 20.77 -15.51 18.21
C ASP A 463 19.40 -16.15 18.49
N THR A 464 18.65 -15.63 19.47
CA THR A 464 17.31 -16.14 19.80
C THR A 464 16.31 -15.87 18.67
N ALA A 465 16.38 -14.70 18.02
CA ALA A 465 15.50 -14.37 16.90
C ALA A 465 15.70 -15.32 15.70
N ALA A 466 16.93 -15.78 15.47
CA ALA A 466 17.26 -16.73 14.40
C ALA A 466 16.51 -18.07 14.56
N ASP A 467 16.25 -18.52 15.78
CA ASP A 467 15.46 -19.75 16.06
C ASP A 467 14.01 -19.63 15.59
N TYR A 468 13.49 -18.40 15.48
CA TYR A 468 12.17 -18.09 14.92
C TYR A 468 12.23 -17.75 13.42
N GLY A 469 13.39 -17.94 12.77
CA GLY A 469 13.61 -17.62 11.37
C GLY A 469 13.72 -16.12 11.09
N ILE A 470 13.94 -15.28 12.10
CA ILE A 470 14.14 -13.83 11.95
C ILE A 470 15.62 -13.57 11.70
N GLY A 471 15.95 -12.98 10.55
CA GLY A 471 17.33 -12.69 10.17
C GLY A 471 17.86 -11.44 10.87
N PRO A 472 19.19 -11.26 10.96
CA PRO A 472 19.79 -10.04 11.51
C PRO A 472 19.41 -8.77 10.72
N GLU A 473 19.05 -8.91 9.43
CA GLU A 473 18.51 -7.82 8.61
C GLU A 473 17.20 -7.24 9.16
N ASP A 474 16.44 -8.00 9.95
CA ASP A 474 15.17 -7.61 10.56
C ASP A 474 15.32 -7.18 12.03
N ILE A 475 16.53 -6.87 12.48
CA ILE A 475 16.81 -6.46 13.87
C ILE A 475 17.61 -5.15 13.87
N ILE A 476 17.15 -4.19 14.66
CA ILE A 476 17.89 -2.95 14.97
C ILE A 476 18.10 -2.89 16.47
N LEU A 477 19.35 -2.74 16.93
CA LEU A 477 19.65 -2.73 18.36
C LEU A 477 19.55 -1.31 18.94
N ASP A 478 18.82 -1.16 20.04
CA ASP A 478 18.83 0.06 20.82
C ASP A 478 19.96 0.00 21.87
N GLY A 479 20.92 0.91 21.73
CA GLY A 479 22.07 1.02 22.62
C GLY A 479 21.76 1.60 24.00
N LEU A 480 20.50 1.94 24.28
CA LEU A 480 19.94 2.51 25.52
C LEU A 480 20.56 3.86 25.90
N CYS A 481 19.94 4.94 25.41
CA CYS A 481 20.32 6.31 25.74
C CYS A 481 19.85 6.69 27.16
N MET A 482 20.81 6.80 28.09
CA MET A 482 20.55 7.18 29.49
C MET A 482 20.72 8.69 29.72
N THR A 483 19.94 9.23 30.65
CA THR A 483 19.98 10.65 31.02
C THR A 483 21.31 11.05 31.68
N VAL A 484 22.00 12.06 31.13
CA VAL A 484 23.32 12.49 31.62
C VAL A 484 23.26 13.14 33.02
N SER A 485 22.12 13.73 33.38
CA SER A 485 21.93 14.34 34.70
C SER A 485 21.91 13.32 35.84
N SER A 486 21.53 12.06 35.56
CA SER A 486 21.55 10.95 36.52
C SER A 486 22.74 10.02 36.36
N ASP A 487 23.32 9.93 35.16
CA ASP A 487 24.52 9.13 34.88
C ASP A 487 25.53 9.94 34.04
N SER A 488 26.56 10.46 34.71
CA SER A 488 27.61 11.26 34.08
C SER A 488 28.41 10.53 32.99
N ARG A 489 28.39 9.18 32.96
CA ARG A 489 29.09 8.37 31.95
C ARG A 489 28.15 7.81 30.89
N GLY A 490 26.83 7.95 31.05
CA GLY A 490 25.83 7.33 30.19
C GLY A 490 25.97 7.69 28.71
N ALA A 491 26.31 8.94 28.40
CA ALA A 491 26.58 9.38 27.03
C ALA A 491 27.76 8.62 26.41
N LEU A 492 28.87 8.46 27.14
CA LEU A 492 30.07 7.79 26.66
C LEU A 492 29.81 6.29 26.42
N THR A 493 29.15 5.63 27.36
CA THR A 493 28.75 4.22 27.22
C THR A 493 27.83 4.01 26.01
N THR A 494 26.87 4.92 25.80
CA THR A 494 25.93 4.84 24.66
C THR A 494 26.68 4.98 23.34
N LEU A 495 27.53 6.00 23.20
CA LEU A 495 28.33 6.21 21.98
C LEU A 495 29.28 5.04 21.70
N GLU A 496 29.90 4.48 22.73
CA GLU A 496 30.74 3.29 22.57
C GLU A 496 29.94 2.07 22.14
N THR A 497 28.73 1.88 22.69
CA THR A 497 27.83 0.80 22.28
C THR A 497 27.45 0.92 20.81
N LEU A 498 27.15 2.14 20.32
CA LEU A 498 26.86 2.37 18.89
C LEU A 498 28.03 1.97 17.99
N ARG A 499 29.26 2.37 18.33
CA ARG A 499 30.45 1.99 17.57
C ARG A 499 30.61 0.48 17.52
N ARG A 500 30.42 -0.20 18.65
CA ARG A 500 30.55 -1.66 18.74
C ARG A 500 29.43 -2.40 18.01
N ILE A 501 28.18 -1.91 18.02
CA ILE A 501 27.11 -2.48 17.19
C ILE A 501 27.51 -2.45 15.71
N ARG A 502 28.02 -1.30 15.24
CA ARG A 502 28.48 -1.10 13.86
C ARG A 502 29.69 -1.99 13.52
N ASP A 503 30.70 -2.00 14.38
CA ASP A 503 32.03 -2.54 14.07
C ASP A 503 32.17 -4.04 14.45
N GLU A 504 31.50 -4.51 15.51
CA GLU A 504 31.60 -5.90 15.99
C GLU A 504 30.43 -6.78 15.55
N LEU A 505 29.21 -6.26 15.59
CA LEU A 505 28.01 -7.03 15.21
C LEU A 505 27.64 -6.86 13.73
N GLY A 506 28.15 -5.82 13.06
CA GLY A 506 27.72 -5.45 11.71
C GLY A 506 26.23 -5.08 11.63
N GLY A 507 25.59 -4.85 12.79
CA GLY A 507 24.17 -4.62 12.93
C GLY A 507 23.78 -3.16 12.74
N LYS A 508 22.48 -2.90 12.69
CA LYS A 508 21.91 -1.54 12.69
C LYS A 508 21.59 -1.09 14.12
N SER A 509 21.64 0.21 14.35
CA SER A 509 21.38 0.82 15.66
C SER A 509 20.29 1.88 15.64
N VAL A 510 19.53 1.98 16.72
CA VAL A 510 18.51 3.01 16.98
C VAL A 510 18.69 3.63 18.36
N LEU A 511 18.28 4.88 18.55
CA LEU A 511 18.22 5.52 19.87
C LEU A 511 17.06 6.50 19.99
N GLY A 512 16.42 6.50 21.16
CA GLY A 512 15.69 7.65 21.70
C GLY A 512 16.64 8.77 22.11
N VAL A 513 17.06 9.61 21.16
CA VAL A 513 18.11 10.62 21.38
C VAL A 513 17.68 11.66 22.43
N SER A 514 16.39 12.01 22.45
CA SER A 514 15.82 13.01 23.36
C SER A 514 15.97 12.65 24.84
N ASN A 515 16.22 11.37 25.17
CA ASN A 515 16.38 10.90 26.55
C ASN A 515 17.63 11.47 27.23
N ILE A 516 18.67 11.80 26.45
CA ILE A 516 19.97 12.26 26.96
C ILE A 516 19.88 13.47 27.90
N SER A 517 18.90 14.35 27.66
CA SER A 517 18.81 15.69 28.27
C SER A 517 17.74 15.82 29.35
N PHE A 518 17.05 14.75 29.75
CA PHE A 518 16.03 14.86 30.80
C PHE A 518 16.61 15.49 32.09
N GLY A 519 15.84 16.39 32.69
CA GLY A 519 16.25 17.12 33.90
C GLY A 519 17.23 18.29 33.66
N LEU A 520 17.63 18.59 32.42
CA LEU A 520 18.53 19.71 32.09
C LEU A 520 17.79 20.88 31.42
N PRO A 521 18.22 22.14 31.62
CA PRO A 521 17.67 23.28 30.90
C PRO A 521 18.17 23.31 29.43
N GLN A 522 17.42 23.98 28.56
CA GLN A 522 17.77 24.16 27.13
C GLN A 522 18.14 22.83 26.44
N ARG A 523 17.32 21.80 26.68
CA ARG A 523 17.49 20.42 26.21
C ARG A 523 17.90 20.29 24.74
N GLU A 524 17.33 21.14 23.88
CA GLU A 524 17.57 21.11 22.44
C GLU A 524 19.05 21.28 22.05
N ILE A 525 19.82 22.06 22.83
CA ILE A 525 21.26 22.24 22.60
C ILE A 525 22.01 20.92 22.84
N ILE A 526 21.72 20.27 23.96
CA ILE A 526 22.34 18.99 24.33
C ILE A 526 21.90 17.90 23.36
N ASN A 527 20.61 17.84 23.03
CA ASN A 527 20.07 16.89 22.06
C ASN A 527 20.77 17.03 20.70
N GLY A 528 20.87 18.25 20.14
CA GLY A 528 21.53 18.47 18.85
C GLY A 528 23.02 18.10 18.85
N ALA A 529 23.74 18.45 19.92
CA ALA A 529 25.15 18.10 20.06
C ALA A 529 25.35 16.57 20.19
N PHE A 530 24.62 15.93 21.09
CA PHE A 530 24.67 14.47 21.29
C PHE A 530 24.22 13.73 20.02
N PHE A 531 23.20 14.21 19.33
CA PHE A 531 22.73 13.61 18.09
C PHE A 531 23.82 13.59 17.02
N THR A 532 24.57 14.70 16.87
CA THR A 532 25.73 14.76 15.96
C THR A 532 26.78 13.72 16.32
N MET A 533 27.09 13.58 17.62
CA MET A 533 28.04 12.58 18.12
C MET A 533 27.53 11.15 17.90
N ALA A 534 26.24 10.90 18.08
CA ALA A 534 25.64 9.58 17.89
C ALA A 534 25.66 9.16 16.42
N MET A 535 25.36 10.07 15.49
CA MET A 535 25.48 9.80 14.06
C MET A 535 26.93 9.48 13.66
N GLU A 536 27.92 10.19 14.22
CA GLU A 536 29.35 9.88 14.02
C GLU A 536 29.71 8.49 14.57
N ALA A 537 29.18 8.15 15.75
CA ALA A 537 29.39 6.86 16.39
C ALA A 537 28.70 5.68 15.65
N GLY A 538 27.84 5.95 14.66
CA GLY A 538 27.24 4.91 13.80
C GLY A 538 25.72 4.78 13.91
N LEU A 539 25.00 5.75 14.48
CA LEU A 539 23.55 5.70 14.62
C LEU A 539 22.82 5.61 13.27
N ASN A 540 22.05 4.53 13.05
CA ASN A 540 21.32 4.30 11.79
C ASN A 540 19.87 4.81 11.81
N ALA A 541 19.23 4.84 12.97
CA ALA A 541 17.90 5.41 13.14
C ALA A 541 17.82 6.23 14.43
N ALA A 542 17.08 7.33 14.42
CA ALA A 542 17.00 8.25 15.56
C ALA A 542 15.55 8.63 15.85
N ILE A 543 15.08 8.25 17.04
CA ILE A 543 13.78 8.68 17.55
C ILE A 543 13.99 10.07 18.15
N ILE A 544 13.49 11.09 17.44
CA ILE A 544 13.66 12.52 17.76
C ILE A 544 12.39 13.31 17.49
N ASN A 545 12.35 14.56 17.99
CA ASN A 545 11.37 15.54 17.57
C ASN A 545 11.82 16.25 16.28
N PRO A 546 11.25 15.94 15.10
CA PRO A 546 11.65 16.58 13.83
C PRO A 546 11.31 18.07 13.79
N ASN A 547 10.38 18.54 14.64
CA ASN A 547 10.05 19.96 14.75
C ASN A 547 11.13 20.74 15.55
N SER A 548 12.16 20.07 16.07
CA SER A 548 13.27 20.73 16.76
C SER A 548 14.32 21.21 15.75
N GLU A 549 14.38 22.52 15.57
CA GLU A 549 15.32 23.14 14.63
C GLU A 549 16.79 22.78 14.96
N ALA A 550 17.14 22.69 16.26
CA ALA A 550 18.49 22.32 16.68
C ALA A 550 18.89 20.91 16.22
N MET A 551 17.98 19.93 16.33
CA MET A 551 18.24 18.55 15.92
C MET A 551 18.27 18.42 14.39
N MET A 552 17.38 19.11 13.68
CA MET A 552 17.39 19.09 12.21
C MET A 552 18.60 19.82 11.62
N ARG A 553 19.05 20.93 12.23
CA ARG A 553 20.32 21.58 11.88
C ARG A 553 21.50 20.64 12.06
N ALA A 554 21.55 19.90 13.16
CA ALA A 554 22.57 18.88 13.39
C ALA A 554 22.54 17.80 12.29
N PHE A 555 21.37 17.29 11.95
CA PHE A 555 21.17 16.27 10.91
C PHE A 555 21.67 16.73 9.52
N TYR A 556 21.18 17.88 9.05
CA TYR A 556 21.54 18.38 7.72
C TYR A 556 23.03 18.76 7.64
N SER A 557 23.56 19.40 8.69
CA SER A 557 24.99 19.74 8.74
C SER A 557 25.86 18.48 8.76
N PHE A 558 25.49 17.47 9.54
CA PHE A 558 26.22 16.21 9.58
C PHE A 558 26.22 15.51 8.22
N ASN A 559 25.08 15.42 7.54
CA ASN A 559 25.02 14.78 6.22
C ASN A 559 25.85 15.52 5.16
N ALA A 560 25.86 16.86 5.19
CA ALA A 560 26.72 17.66 4.31
C ALA A 560 28.22 17.43 4.60
N LEU A 561 28.60 17.36 5.88
CA LEU A 561 30.00 17.13 6.30
C LEU A 561 30.49 15.71 5.99
N MET A 562 29.60 14.72 6.03
CA MET A 562 29.94 13.30 5.90
C MET A 562 29.78 12.74 4.48
N ASP A 563 29.63 13.62 3.47
CA ASP A 563 29.41 13.24 2.06
C ASP A 563 28.16 12.35 1.88
N ARG A 564 27.08 12.68 2.61
CA ARG A 564 25.77 12.00 2.56
C ARG A 564 24.66 12.88 1.97
N ASP A 565 25.02 14.09 1.53
CA ASP A 565 24.17 15.02 0.80
C ASP A 565 24.91 15.42 -0.49
N PRO A 566 24.68 14.71 -1.60
CA PRO A 566 25.36 14.98 -2.86
C PRO A 566 25.25 16.46 -3.26
N GLN A 567 26.40 17.09 -3.50
CA GLN A 567 26.50 18.52 -3.83
C GLN A 567 25.91 19.46 -2.77
N CYS A 568 25.76 18.98 -1.52
CA CYS A 568 25.06 19.67 -0.44
C CYS A 568 23.64 20.14 -0.85
N GLY A 569 22.99 19.45 -1.79
CA GLY A 569 21.76 19.91 -2.43
C GLY A 569 20.62 20.13 -1.43
N ARG A 570 20.45 19.20 -0.49
CA ARG A 570 19.39 19.31 0.53
C ARG A 570 19.74 20.39 1.54
N TYR A 571 20.99 20.47 1.99
CA TYR A 571 21.46 21.54 2.89
C TYR A 571 21.20 22.93 2.28
N ILE A 572 21.57 23.13 1.01
CA ILE A 572 21.35 24.39 0.29
C ILE A 572 19.85 24.67 0.15
N SER A 573 19.03 23.68 -0.21
CA SER A 573 17.58 23.90 -0.36
C SER A 573 16.89 24.36 0.93
N ILE A 574 17.39 23.94 2.09
CA ILE A 574 16.83 24.27 3.39
C ILE A 574 17.33 25.64 3.89
N TYR A 575 18.63 25.94 3.73
CA TYR A 575 19.26 27.11 4.36
C TYR A 575 19.56 28.27 3.40
N SER A 576 19.42 28.10 2.09
CA SER A 576 19.61 29.21 1.14
C SER A 576 18.66 30.37 1.44
N GLY A 577 19.20 31.59 1.51
CA GLY A 577 18.43 32.80 1.80
C GLY A 577 18.12 33.06 3.28
N GLN A 578 18.54 32.21 4.23
CA GLN A 578 18.38 32.48 5.65
C GLN A 578 19.47 33.44 6.18
N ALA A 579 19.08 34.37 7.06
CA ALA A 579 20.02 35.26 7.73
C ALA A 579 20.90 34.47 8.73
N SER A 580 22.21 34.70 8.70
CA SER A 580 23.19 34.07 9.59
C SER A 580 23.00 34.52 11.05
N GLY A 581 22.13 33.83 11.78
CA GLY A 581 21.87 34.04 13.20
C GLY A 581 22.01 32.75 14.00
N LEU A 582 23.25 32.26 14.20
CA LEU A 582 23.54 31.40 15.35
C LEU A 582 23.53 32.34 16.58
N GLY A 583 22.62 32.11 17.52
CA GLY A 583 22.24 33.05 18.59
C GLY A 583 23.38 33.78 19.33
N ARG A 584 23.04 34.90 19.99
CA ARG A 584 23.96 35.78 20.75
C ARG A 584 24.98 34.97 21.56
N THR A 585 26.26 35.18 21.25
CA THR A 585 27.39 34.59 21.97
C THR A 585 27.28 34.93 23.46
N ILE A 586 27.17 33.93 24.33
CA ILE A 586 27.25 34.16 25.78
C ILE A 586 28.70 34.58 26.06
N GLY A 587 28.91 35.89 26.22
CA GLY A 587 30.21 36.44 26.55
C GLY A 587 30.72 35.87 27.88
N LYS A 588 31.97 35.40 27.89
CA LYS A 588 32.72 35.10 29.12
C LYS A 588 32.88 36.39 29.93
N ASN A 589 31.90 36.68 30.78
CA ASN A 589 32.02 37.47 32.01
C ASN A 589 30.68 37.33 32.75
N GLY A 590 30.53 36.20 33.43
CA GLY A 590 29.52 36.06 34.48
C GLY A 590 29.89 36.96 35.65
N ALA A 591 29.36 38.19 35.66
CA ALA A 591 29.12 38.98 36.87
C ALA A 591 28.31 40.23 36.51
N GLY A 592 27.06 40.27 36.98
CA GLY A 592 26.31 41.53 37.14
C GLY A 592 25.39 41.92 35.98
N GLN A 593 24.15 41.41 36.02
CA GLN A 593 22.96 42.25 36.14
C GLN A 593 21.72 41.35 36.27
N ALA A 594 21.39 41.03 37.51
CA ALA A 594 20.01 40.77 37.88
C ALA A 594 19.32 42.12 38.04
N ALA A 595 18.49 42.51 37.08
CA ALA A 595 17.36 43.43 37.27
C ALA A 595 16.53 43.56 35.97
N GLY A 596 15.27 43.16 36.05
CA GLY A 596 14.17 43.83 35.35
C GLY A 596 13.87 43.41 33.91
N ASN A 597 13.21 42.26 33.73
CA ASN A 597 11.84 42.25 33.20
C ASN A 597 11.28 40.82 33.20
N GLY A 598 10.29 40.59 34.07
CA GLY A 598 9.38 39.46 33.93
C GLY A 598 8.57 39.64 32.65
N GLY A 599 9.01 38.98 31.58
CA GLY A 599 8.24 38.78 30.36
C GLY A 599 7.66 37.38 30.38
N GLN A 600 6.34 37.31 30.49
CA GLN A 600 5.55 36.09 30.35
C GLN A 600 6.03 35.26 29.16
N ALA A 601 6.17 33.96 29.38
CA ALA A 601 6.09 32.98 28.32
C ALA A 601 4.70 33.09 27.69
N SER A 602 4.56 33.95 26.69
CA SER A 602 3.47 33.90 25.74
C SER A 602 3.68 32.62 24.92
N GLY A 603 2.98 31.58 25.32
CA GLY A 603 2.63 30.53 24.39
C GLY A 603 2.05 31.21 23.16
N ALA A 604 2.51 30.79 21.98
CA ALA A 604 1.81 31.11 20.75
C ALA A 604 0.45 30.41 20.77
N SER A 605 -0.48 30.96 21.55
CA SER A 605 -1.88 31.03 21.16
C SER A 605 -1.93 32.10 20.08
N SER A 606 -1.85 31.67 18.83
CA SER A 606 -2.32 32.48 17.72
C SER A 606 -3.81 32.72 17.95
N ALA A 607 -4.13 33.88 18.53
CA ALA A 607 -5.47 34.41 18.50
C ALA A 607 -5.83 34.57 17.02
N LEU A 608 -6.79 33.75 16.57
CA LEU A 608 -7.32 33.69 15.22
C LEU A 608 -7.82 35.08 14.78
N SER A 609 -7.02 35.83 14.04
CA SER A 609 -7.50 36.92 13.20
C SER A 609 -8.07 36.31 11.91
N GLY A 610 -9.31 35.83 12.00
CA GLY A 610 -9.92 34.94 11.02
C GLY A 610 -10.38 35.59 9.72
N GLY A 611 -9.80 35.24 8.59
CA GLY A 611 -10.38 35.54 7.27
C GLY A 611 -9.48 35.07 6.15
N GLU A 612 -8.21 35.51 6.15
CA GLU A 612 -7.20 35.06 5.19
C GLU A 612 -6.53 33.75 5.63
N ASP A 613 -6.26 33.59 6.93
CA ASP A 613 -5.63 32.38 7.49
C ASP A 613 -6.57 31.16 7.42
N ALA A 614 -7.89 31.38 7.58
CA ALA A 614 -8.90 30.32 7.48
C ALA A 614 -9.05 29.75 6.05
N GLY A 615 -8.82 30.58 5.02
CA GLY A 615 -8.80 30.14 3.61
C GLY A 615 -7.63 29.23 3.30
N ALA A 616 -6.43 29.61 3.78
CA ALA A 616 -5.24 28.78 3.68
C ALA A 616 -5.39 27.46 4.45
N LEU A 617 -5.97 27.51 5.65
CA LEU A 617 -6.28 26.31 6.43
C LEU A 617 -7.28 25.39 5.73
N LEU A 618 -8.36 25.93 5.14
CA LEU A 618 -9.31 25.14 4.37
C LEU A 618 -8.64 24.46 3.16
N THR A 619 -7.86 25.23 2.39
CA THR A 619 -7.12 24.72 1.23
C THR A 619 -6.20 23.58 1.66
N SER A 620 -5.40 23.78 2.72
CA SER A 620 -4.49 22.78 3.23
C SER A 620 -5.20 21.56 3.82
N ALA A 621 -6.33 21.75 4.50
CA ALA A 621 -7.12 20.65 5.07
C ALA A 621 -7.70 19.75 3.97
N ILE A 622 -8.21 20.36 2.89
CA ILE A 622 -8.68 19.62 1.70
C ILE A 622 -7.52 18.92 1.01
N GLU A 623 -6.41 19.61 0.74
CA GLU A 623 -5.23 18.99 0.08
C GLU A 623 -4.68 17.78 0.86
N ARG A 624 -4.87 17.75 2.19
CA ARG A 624 -4.38 16.69 3.09
C ARG A 624 -5.45 15.69 3.54
N GLY A 625 -6.70 15.84 3.11
CA GLY A 625 -7.79 14.96 3.50
C GLY A 625 -8.21 15.03 4.97
N LEU A 626 -7.99 16.17 5.64
CA LEU A 626 -8.37 16.41 7.05
C LEU A 626 -9.83 16.88 7.13
N LYS A 627 -10.78 15.95 7.29
CA LYS A 627 -12.23 16.19 7.21
C LYS A 627 -12.74 17.21 8.23
N ASP A 628 -12.40 17.02 9.50
CA ASP A 628 -12.90 17.86 10.59
C ASP A 628 -12.29 19.27 10.55
N ALA A 629 -11.00 19.40 10.21
CA ALA A 629 -10.35 20.69 9.98
C ALA A 629 -10.99 21.43 8.80
N ALA A 630 -11.34 20.73 7.71
CA ALA A 630 -12.03 21.34 6.59
C ALA A 630 -13.44 21.82 6.99
N HIS A 631 -14.18 21.02 7.76
CA HIS A 631 -15.48 21.37 8.32
C HIS A 631 -15.40 22.64 9.19
N GLN A 632 -14.44 22.69 10.13
CA GLN A 632 -14.24 23.83 11.03
C GLN A 632 -13.80 25.09 10.28
N ALA A 633 -12.85 24.96 9.34
CA ALA A 633 -12.32 26.08 8.58
C ALA A 633 -13.40 26.73 7.70
N VAL A 634 -14.26 25.94 7.05
CA VAL A 634 -15.43 26.45 6.32
C VAL A 634 -16.37 27.20 7.24
N GLY A 635 -16.66 26.66 8.44
CA GLY A 635 -17.56 27.31 9.40
C GLY A 635 -17.12 28.74 9.73
N VAL A 636 -15.81 28.94 9.95
CA VAL A 636 -15.23 30.27 10.20
C VAL A 636 -15.29 31.17 8.96
N LEU A 637 -15.06 30.63 7.76
CA LEU A 637 -15.10 31.40 6.52
C LEU A 637 -16.51 31.88 6.16
N LEU A 638 -17.53 31.06 6.41
CA LEU A 638 -18.94 31.39 6.17
C LEU A 638 -19.47 32.53 7.03
N GLU A 639 -18.76 32.90 8.11
CA GLU A 639 -19.08 34.11 8.89
C GLU A 639 -18.73 35.40 8.12
N LYS A 640 -17.84 35.32 7.12
CA LYS A 640 -17.18 36.50 6.51
C LYS A 640 -17.21 36.54 4.99
N ARG A 641 -17.44 35.41 4.32
CA ARG A 641 -17.47 35.29 2.85
C ARG A 641 -18.73 34.58 2.38
N ASP A 642 -19.10 34.83 1.13
CA ASP A 642 -20.19 34.12 0.47
C ASP A 642 -19.81 32.65 0.24
N ALA A 643 -20.81 31.77 0.29
CA ALA A 643 -20.68 30.33 0.08
C ALA A 643 -20.02 30.00 -1.28
N LEU A 644 -20.41 30.70 -2.34
CA LEU A 644 -19.90 30.45 -3.69
C LEU A 644 -18.45 30.90 -3.83
N ASP A 645 -18.06 32.00 -3.18
CA ASP A 645 -16.68 32.50 -3.19
C ASP A 645 -15.75 31.50 -2.47
N ILE A 646 -16.19 30.89 -1.37
CA ILE A 646 -15.41 29.88 -0.66
C ILE A 646 -15.17 28.64 -1.55
N ILE A 647 -16.19 28.20 -2.27
CA ILE A 647 -16.08 27.06 -3.19
C ILE A 647 -15.09 27.39 -4.32
N ASN A 648 -15.25 28.54 -4.98
CA ASN A 648 -14.48 28.92 -6.15
C ASN A 648 -13.03 29.30 -5.84
N ASP A 649 -12.78 29.99 -4.71
CA ASP A 649 -11.45 30.51 -4.38
C ASP A 649 -10.57 29.51 -3.63
N HIS A 650 -11.16 28.58 -2.88
CA HIS A 650 -10.41 27.68 -1.99
C HIS A 650 -10.62 26.20 -2.30
N MET A 651 -11.87 25.75 -2.42
CA MET A 651 -12.17 24.31 -2.57
C MET A 651 -11.82 23.77 -3.96
N ILE A 652 -12.29 24.42 -5.03
CA ILE A 652 -12.00 23.99 -6.41
C ILE A 652 -10.48 24.03 -6.68
N PRO A 653 -9.73 25.10 -6.35
CA PRO A 653 -8.28 25.11 -6.55
C PRO A 653 -7.53 24.05 -5.75
N ALA A 654 -7.98 23.73 -4.52
CA ALA A 654 -7.39 22.64 -3.74
C ALA A 654 -7.58 21.29 -4.43
N LEU A 655 -8.81 20.97 -4.85
CA LEU A 655 -9.12 19.74 -5.58
C LEU A 655 -8.39 19.64 -6.93
N ASP A 656 -8.24 20.75 -7.65
CA ASP A 656 -7.49 20.81 -8.91
C ASP A 656 -5.99 20.56 -8.70
N ARG A 657 -5.38 21.08 -7.61
CA ARG A 657 -3.99 20.77 -7.26
C ARG A 657 -3.78 19.29 -6.92
N VAL A 658 -4.68 18.70 -6.14
CA VAL A 658 -4.66 17.27 -5.80
C VAL A 658 -4.85 16.42 -7.07
N GLY A 659 -5.80 16.77 -7.94
CA GLY A 659 -6.03 16.12 -9.23
C GLY A 659 -4.80 16.19 -10.15
N LYS A 660 -4.19 17.36 -10.30
CA LYS A 660 -2.92 17.53 -11.04
C LYS A 660 -1.75 16.76 -10.41
N GLY A 661 -1.73 16.65 -9.09
CA GLY A 661 -0.77 15.81 -8.37
C GLY A 661 -0.95 14.33 -8.69
N PHE A 662 -2.19 13.87 -8.80
CA PHE A 662 -2.52 12.49 -9.17
C PHE A 662 -2.08 12.17 -10.61
N GLU A 663 -2.36 13.06 -11.56
CA GLU A 663 -1.88 12.91 -12.95
C GLU A 663 -0.35 12.84 -13.05
N LYS A 664 0.36 13.61 -12.21
CA LYS A 664 1.82 13.61 -12.13
C LYS A 664 2.40 12.44 -11.34
N GLY A 665 1.58 11.67 -10.62
CA GLY A 665 2.02 10.59 -9.74
C GLY A 665 2.70 11.06 -8.46
N THR A 666 2.50 12.33 -8.07
CA THR A 666 2.98 12.89 -6.79
C THR A 666 1.93 12.81 -5.68
N VAL A 667 0.68 12.52 -6.05
CA VAL A 667 -0.44 12.21 -5.15
C VAL A 667 -1.00 10.86 -5.59
N PHE A 668 -1.38 10.02 -4.64
CA PHE A 668 -1.93 8.68 -4.91
C PHE A 668 -3.43 8.62 -4.63
N LEU A 669 -4.06 7.53 -5.07
CA LEU A 669 -5.50 7.32 -4.93
C LEU A 669 -6.01 7.53 -3.49
N PRO A 670 -5.33 7.06 -2.42
CA PRO A 670 -5.77 7.32 -1.05
C PRO A 670 -5.92 8.81 -0.75
N GLN A 671 -4.89 9.59 -1.03
CA GLN A 671 -4.86 11.03 -0.78
C GLN A 671 -5.92 11.76 -1.61
N LEU A 672 -6.15 11.33 -2.85
CA LEU A 672 -7.20 11.89 -3.71
C LEU A 672 -8.60 11.65 -3.12
N LEU A 673 -8.89 10.42 -2.68
CA LEU A 673 -10.18 10.07 -2.08
C LEU A 673 -10.40 10.77 -0.73
N MET A 674 -9.37 10.86 0.10
CA MET A 674 -9.47 11.55 1.39
C MET A 674 -9.64 13.07 1.21
N SER A 675 -8.93 13.67 0.24
CA SER A 675 -9.13 15.07 -0.14
C SER A 675 -10.57 15.34 -0.59
N ALA A 676 -11.11 14.43 -1.42
CA ALA A 676 -12.50 14.42 -1.84
C ALA A 676 -13.48 14.36 -0.66
N GLU A 677 -13.25 13.48 0.32
CA GLU A 677 -14.10 13.39 1.51
C GLU A 677 -14.01 14.63 2.41
N ALA A 678 -12.81 15.22 2.56
CA ALA A 678 -12.64 16.47 3.30
C ALA A 678 -13.34 17.63 2.60
N ALA A 679 -13.27 17.70 1.26
CA ALA A 679 -14.04 18.65 0.48
C ALA A 679 -15.55 18.44 0.63
N LYS A 680 -16.02 17.18 0.64
CA LYS A 680 -17.43 16.85 0.87
C LYS A 680 -17.90 17.29 2.27
N ALA A 681 -17.13 17.03 3.32
CA ALA A 681 -17.44 17.47 4.68
C ALA A 681 -17.54 19.00 4.77
N ALA A 682 -16.61 19.72 4.13
CA ALA A 682 -16.68 21.17 3.96
C ALA A 682 -17.94 21.60 3.19
N PHE A 683 -18.25 20.92 2.09
CA PHE A 683 -19.40 21.23 1.23
C PHE A 683 -20.74 21.02 1.93
N GLU A 684 -20.89 20.01 2.79
CA GLU A 684 -22.11 19.77 3.57
C GLU A 684 -22.43 20.93 4.53
N VAL A 685 -21.40 21.55 5.11
CA VAL A 685 -21.55 22.77 5.93
C VAL A 685 -22.04 23.93 5.07
N ILE A 686 -21.43 24.12 3.89
CA ILE A 686 -21.83 25.18 2.95
C ILE A 686 -23.27 24.97 2.50
N LYS A 687 -23.64 23.74 2.11
CA LYS A 687 -25.00 23.40 1.66
C LYS A 687 -26.03 23.69 2.75
N THR A 688 -25.76 23.28 4.00
CA THR A 688 -26.65 23.57 5.13
C THR A 688 -26.88 25.08 5.30
N ARG A 689 -25.85 25.90 5.07
CA ARG A 689 -25.94 27.36 5.12
C ARG A 689 -26.68 27.95 3.90
N MET A 690 -26.44 27.41 2.71
CA MET A 690 -27.10 27.80 1.47
C MET A 690 -28.61 27.51 1.51
N ASP A 691 -29.00 26.32 1.97
CA ASP A 691 -30.40 25.92 2.16
C ASP A 691 -31.14 26.84 3.14
N GLN A 692 -30.46 27.30 4.21
CA GLN A 692 -31.00 28.31 5.14
C GLN A 692 -31.14 29.71 4.52
N SER A 693 -30.32 30.03 3.52
CA SER A 693 -30.31 31.33 2.83
C SER A 693 -31.18 31.38 1.57
N GLY A 694 -31.73 30.24 1.13
CA GLY A 694 -32.53 30.12 -0.09
C GLY A 694 -31.71 30.18 -1.39
N GLN A 695 -30.38 30.11 -1.32
CA GLN A 695 -29.51 29.98 -2.50
C GLN A 695 -29.47 28.52 -2.95
N VAL A 696 -29.97 28.23 -4.15
CA VAL A 696 -29.89 26.88 -4.76
C VAL A 696 -28.69 26.86 -5.70
N GLN A 697 -27.79 25.89 -5.54
CA GLN A 697 -26.71 25.66 -6.49
C GLN A 697 -27.27 24.96 -7.75
N GLU A 698 -27.00 25.51 -8.94
CA GLU A 698 -27.22 24.79 -10.19
C GLU A 698 -26.14 23.71 -10.35
N LYS A 699 -26.56 22.44 -10.47
CA LYS A 699 -25.64 21.33 -10.80
C LYS A 699 -25.13 21.49 -12.23
N LYS A 700 -23.85 21.18 -12.48
CA LYS A 700 -23.23 21.33 -13.82
C LYS A 700 -23.88 20.43 -14.88
N GLY A 701 -24.47 19.31 -14.48
CA GLY A 701 -25.16 18.36 -15.35
C GLY A 701 -25.22 16.96 -14.76
N THR A 702 -26.01 16.07 -15.37
CA THR A 702 -26.17 14.68 -14.91
C THR A 702 -25.31 13.72 -15.73
N VAL A 703 -24.65 12.77 -15.07
CA VAL A 703 -23.84 11.70 -15.67
C VAL A 703 -24.33 10.35 -15.17
N ILE A 704 -24.56 9.38 -16.05
CA ILE A 704 -24.82 7.99 -15.66
C ILE A 704 -23.50 7.23 -15.57
N LEU A 705 -23.30 6.45 -14.51
CA LEU A 705 -22.17 5.53 -14.38
C LEU A 705 -22.67 4.10 -14.14
N ALA A 706 -22.05 3.12 -14.81
CA ALA A 706 -22.38 1.70 -14.64
C ALA A 706 -21.15 0.80 -14.84
N THR A 707 -21.04 -0.24 -14.02
CA THR A 707 -20.16 -1.38 -14.33
C THR A 707 -20.98 -2.37 -15.16
N VAL A 708 -20.42 -2.79 -16.30
CA VAL A 708 -21.16 -3.55 -17.32
C VAL A 708 -21.57 -4.95 -16.83
N LYS A 709 -22.51 -5.56 -17.53
CA LYS A 709 -23.06 -6.88 -17.19
C LYS A 709 -21.96 -7.94 -17.04
N GLY A 710 -22.10 -8.76 -15.99
CA GLY A 710 -21.18 -9.80 -15.52
C GLY A 710 -19.93 -9.29 -14.84
N ASP A 711 -19.74 -7.97 -14.76
CA ASP A 711 -18.63 -7.39 -14.04
C ASP A 711 -19.09 -6.83 -12.69
N ILE A 712 -18.48 -7.34 -11.62
CA ILE A 712 -18.78 -6.92 -10.25
C ILE A 712 -17.75 -5.95 -9.69
N HIS A 713 -16.69 -5.64 -10.44
CA HIS A 713 -15.60 -4.78 -10.01
C HIS A 713 -16.01 -3.31 -10.25
N ASP A 714 -16.39 -2.64 -9.18
CA ASP A 714 -16.93 -1.29 -9.21
C ASP A 714 -15.99 -0.21 -8.69
N ILE A 715 -14.74 -0.58 -8.36
CA ILE A 715 -13.71 0.33 -7.84
C ILE A 715 -13.51 1.54 -8.76
N GLY A 716 -13.16 1.32 -10.03
CA GLY A 716 -12.92 2.40 -10.99
C GLY A 716 -14.13 3.33 -11.16
N LYS A 717 -15.33 2.74 -11.29
CA LYS A 717 -16.61 3.48 -11.37
C LYS A 717 -16.84 4.34 -10.13
N ASN A 718 -16.62 3.79 -8.93
CA ASN A 718 -16.84 4.49 -7.66
C ASN A 718 -15.85 5.65 -7.49
N ILE A 719 -14.60 5.49 -7.93
CA ILE A 719 -13.63 6.59 -7.94
C ILE A 719 -14.12 7.72 -8.87
N VAL A 720 -14.54 7.39 -10.09
CA VAL A 720 -15.08 8.38 -11.04
C VAL A 720 -16.33 9.07 -10.49
N LYS A 721 -17.23 8.33 -9.84
CA LYS A 721 -18.40 8.88 -9.16
C LYS A 721 -18.02 9.93 -8.14
N VAL A 722 -17.15 9.57 -7.19
CA VAL A 722 -16.71 10.46 -6.11
C VAL A 722 -16.09 11.74 -6.69
N LEU A 723 -15.23 11.61 -7.71
CA LEU A 723 -14.63 12.78 -8.34
C LEU A 723 -15.66 13.65 -9.08
N LEU A 724 -16.56 13.08 -9.88
CA LEU A 724 -17.59 13.85 -10.58
C LEU A 724 -18.52 14.57 -9.60
N GLU A 725 -18.95 13.91 -8.52
CA GLU A 725 -19.75 14.53 -7.46
C GLU A 725 -19.03 15.75 -6.85
N ASN A 726 -17.72 15.62 -6.57
CA ASN A 726 -16.92 16.73 -6.02
C ASN A 726 -16.70 17.89 -6.99
N TYR A 727 -16.72 17.62 -8.30
CA TYR A 727 -16.63 18.67 -9.32
C TYR A 727 -17.99 19.30 -9.65
N GLY A 728 -19.06 18.94 -8.92
CA GLY A 728 -20.39 19.56 -8.99
C GLY A 728 -21.35 18.91 -10.00
N TYR A 729 -21.09 17.67 -10.41
CA TYR A 729 -21.97 16.89 -11.27
C TYR A 729 -22.99 16.07 -10.47
N ASP A 730 -24.16 15.82 -11.07
CA ASP A 730 -25.13 14.85 -10.56
C ASP A 730 -24.79 13.46 -11.10
N VAL A 731 -24.43 12.51 -10.25
CA VAL A 731 -24.05 11.17 -10.71
C VAL A 731 -25.18 10.17 -10.44
N MET A 732 -25.77 9.66 -11.52
CA MET A 732 -26.69 8.52 -11.48
C MET A 732 -25.90 7.22 -11.57
N ASP A 733 -25.56 6.67 -10.41
CA ASP A 733 -24.85 5.40 -10.30
C ASP A 733 -25.83 4.22 -10.39
N LEU A 734 -25.77 3.47 -11.50
CA LEU A 734 -26.63 2.30 -11.72
C LEU A 734 -26.11 1.03 -11.01
N GLY A 735 -24.92 1.11 -10.42
CA GLY A 735 -24.26 0.02 -9.71
C GLY A 735 -23.41 -0.87 -10.62
N LYS A 736 -23.36 -2.14 -10.26
CA LYS A 736 -22.55 -3.19 -10.91
C LYS A 736 -23.41 -4.31 -11.47
N ASP A 737 -22.83 -5.10 -12.37
CA ASP A 737 -23.55 -6.12 -13.14
C ASP A 737 -24.82 -5.55 -13.80
N VAL A 738 -24.67 -4.40 -14.48
CA VAL A 738 -25.83 -3.66 -15.01
C VAL A 738 -26.15 -4.12 -16.43
N PRO A 739 -27.38 -4.62 -16.70
CA PRO A 739 -27.78 -4.98 -18.06
C PRO A 739 -27.80 -3.77 -19.02
N PRO A 740 -27.41 -3.95 -20.29
CA PRO A 740 -27.45 -2.88 -21.30
C PRO A 740 -28.80 -2.15 -21.40
N GLU A 741 -29.91 -2.89 -21.27
CA GLU A 741 -31.28 -2.36 -21.36
C GLU A 741 -31.55 -1.29 -20.30
N ARG A 742 -31.10 -1.55 -19.06
CA ARG A 742 -31.30 -0.64 -17.93
C ARG A 742 -30.52 0.66 -18.11
N ILE A 743 -29.32 0.59 -18.66
CA ILE A 743 -28.48 1.76 -18.95
C ILE A 743 -29.16 2.64 -20.00
N VAL A 744 -29.67 2.03 -21.07
CA VAL A 744 -30.37 2.74 -22.15
C VAL A 744 -31.67 3.35 -21.65
N GLU A 745 -32.46 2.61 -20.87
CA GLU A 745 -33.73 3.08 -20.31
C GLU A 745 -33.52 4.35 -19.46
N GLU A 746 -32.57 4.32 -18.52
CA GLU A 746 -32.31 5.46 -17.63
C GLU A 746 -31.67 6.64 -18.39
N ALA A 747 -30.81 6.39 -19.38
CA ALA A 747 -30.26 7.45 -20.22
C ALA A 747 -31.35 8.20 -21.01
N VAL A 748 -32.31 7.47 -21.58
CA VAL A 748 -33.46 8.05 -22.31
C VAL A 748 -34.41 8.78 -21.36
N LYS A 749 -34.80 8.14 -20.27
CA LYS A 749 -35.75 8.66 -19.28
C LYS A 749 -35.22 9.93 -18.61
N GLY A 750 -33.95 9.94 -18.22
CA GLY A 750 -33.28 11.08 -17.60
C GLY A 750 -32.78 12.14 -18.59
N LYS A 751 -32.86 11.89 -19.91
CA LYS A 751 -32.24 12.73 -20.97
C LYS A 751 -30.77 13.04 -20.65
N VAL A 752 -30.05 12.05 -20.14
CA VAL A 752 -28.69 12.20 -19.63
C VAL A 752 -27.72 12.28 -20.81
N PRO A 753 -26.92 13.35 -20.96
CA PRO A 753 -26.08 13.54 -22.15
C PRO A 753 -24.74 12.79 -22.09
N LEU A 754 -24.35 12.25 -20.93
CA LEU A 754 -23.09 11.50 -20.75
C LEU A 754 -23.31 10.20 -19.96
N VAL A 755 -22.85 9.09 -20.53
CA VAL A 755 -22.81 7.76 -19.89
C VAL A 755 -21.34 7.31 -19.77
N GLY A 756 -20.94 6.88 -18.59
CA GLY A 756 -19.66 6.24 -18.31
C GLY A 756 -19.81 4.74 -18.05
N LEU A 757 -19.02 3.92 -18.76
CA LEU A 757 -19.01 2.46 -18.59
C LEU A 757 -17.66 1.97 -18.07
N SER A 758 -17.68 1.02 -17.14
CA SER A 758 -16.49 0.41 -16.54
C SER A 758 -16.49 -1.11 -16.72
N ALA A 759 -15.31 -1.69 -17.02
CA ALA A 759 -15.06 -3.14 -17.02
C ALA A 759 -13.64 -3.46 -16.52
N LEU A 760 -13.50 -4.48 -15.68
CA LEU A 760 -12.20 -5.00 -15.22
C LEU A 760 -11.82 -6.31 -15.90
N MET A 761 -12.79 -7.14 -16.26
CA MET A 761 -12.51 -8.47 -16.85
C MET A 761 -12.56 -8.44 -18.37
N THR A 762 -11.64 -9.15 -19.03
CA THR A 762 -11.66 -9.30 -20.51
C THR A 762 -12.92 -10.04 -21.01
N THR A 763 -13.60 -10.77 -20.13
CA THR A 763 -14.87 -11.47 -20.36
C THR A 763 -16.09 -10.56 -20.39
N THR A 764 -15.99 -9.36 -19.84
CA THR A 764 -17.14 -8.44 -19.68
C THR A 764 -17.09 -7.29 -20.69
N VAL A 765 -15.95 -7.07 -21.34
CA VAL A 765 -15.78 -6.01 -22.35
C VAL A 765 -16.75 -6.09 -23.53
N PRO A 766 -17.12 -7.28 -24.07
CA PRO A 766 -18.14 -7.33 -25.13
C PRO A 766 -19.52 -6.81 -24.69
N SER A 767 -19.87 -6.90 -23.39
CA SER A 767 -21.10 -6.29 -22.88
C SER A 767 -21.06 -4.76 -22.89
N MET A 768 -19.86 -4.19 -22.77
CA MET A 768 -19.64 -2.75 -22.97
C MET A 768 -19.96 -2.34 -24.41
N GLU A 769 -19.48 -3.10 -25.39
CA GLU A 769 -19.77 -2.85 -26.81
C GLU A 769 -21.29 -2.97 -27.09
N GLU A 770 -21.95 -4.02 -26.59
CA GLU A 770 -23.39 -4.19 -26.71
C GLU A 770 -24.17 -2.97 -26.16
N THR A 771 -23.74 -2.45 -25.01
CA THR A 771 -24.33 -1.27 -24.39
C THR A 771 -24.19 -0.03 -25.26
N ILE A 772 -23.00 0.20 -25.82
CA ILE A 772 -22.73 1.34 -26.72
C ILE A 772 -23.60 1.24 -27.97
N GLN A 773 -23.66 0.06 -28.59
CA GLN A 773 -24.47 -0.16 -29.79
C GLN A 773 -25.96 0.14 -29.54
N LYS A 774 -26.51 -0.30 -28.41
CA LYS A 774 -27.90 0.00 -28.03
C LYS A 774 -28.11 1.50 -27.75
N LEU A 775 -27.18 2.16 -27.05
CA LEU A 775 -27.24 3.61 -26.83
C LEU A 775 -27.22 4.38 -28.15
N ARG A 776 -26.41 3.97 -29.13
CA ARG A 776 -26.40 4.58 -30.47
C ARG A 776 -27.71 4.41 -31.22
N ALA A 777 -28.36 3.26 -31.07
CA ALA A 777 -29.64 2.97 -31.72
C ALA A 777 -30.81 3.77 -31.11
N THR A 778 -30.84 3.94 -29.78
CA THR A 778 -32.00 4.50 -29.07
C THR A 778 -31.81 5.96 -28.62
N ALA A 779 -30.57 6.38 -28.34
CA ALA A 779 -30.23 7.70 -27.81
C ALA A 779 -28.93 8.25 -28.45
N PRO A 780 -28.92 8.52 -29.77
CA PRO A 780 -27.69 8.80 -30.54
C PRO A 780 -26.92 10.06 -30.09
N ASN A 781 -27.60 10.98 -29.40
CA ASN A 781 -26.99 12.22 -28.89
C ASN A 781 -26.21 12.02 -27.58
N VAL A 782 -26.37 10.87 -26.92
CA VAL A 782 -25.67 10.58 -25.66
C VAL A 782 -24.20 10.31 -25.95
N LYS A 783 -23.31 11.01 -25.26
CA LYS A 783 -21.88 10.76 -25.28
C LYS A 783 -21.54 9.61 -24.36
N VAL A 784 -20.62 8.75 -24.79
CA VAL A 784 -20.18 7.58 -24.03
C VAL A 784 -18.69 7.65 -23.78
N MET A 785 -18.31 7.66 -22.51
CA MET A 785 -16.93 7.46 -22.06
C MET A 785 -16.75 6.07 -21.47
N VAL A 786 -15.57 5.48 -21.67
CA VAL A 786 -15.26 4.13 -21.19
C VAL A 786 -13.92 4.10 -20.46
N GLY A 787 -13.82 3.23 -19.46
CA GLY A 787 -12.59 2.97 -18.70
C GLY A 787 -12.55 1.54 -18.15
N GLY A 788 -11.43 1.18 -17.53
CA GLY A 788 -11.22 -0.19 -17.04
C GLY A 788 -9.79 -0.68 -17.20
N ALA A 789 -9.35 -1.58 -16.32
CA ALA A 789 -7.97 -2.11 -16.33
C ALA A 789 -7.61 -2.86 -17.62
N VAL A 790 -8.63 -3.42 -18.29
CA VAL A 790 -8.48 -4.18 -19.54
C VAL A 790 -8.78 -3.35 -20.79
N LEU A 791 -9.02 -2.04 -20.65
CA LEU A 791 -9.38 -1.16 -21.77
C LEU A 791 -8.17 -0.36 -22.26
N THR A 792 -8.04 -0.24 -23.57
CA THR A 792 -7.09 0.62 -24.27
C THR A 792 -7.81 1.69 -25.10
N LYS A 793 -7.07 2.72 -25.53
CA LYS A 793 -7.61 3.78 -26.39
C LYS A 793 -8.10 3.22 -27.72
N GLU A 794 -7.33 2.30 -28.30
CA GLU A 794 -7.62 1.63 -29.56
C GLU A 794 -8.87 0.75 -29.44
N TYR A 795 -9.00 0.03 -28.32
CA TYR A 795 -10.18 -0.79 -28.04
C TYR A 795 -11.44 0.08 -27.93
N ALA A 796 -11.40 1.15 -27.13
CA ALA A 796 -12.52 2.06 -26.92
C ALA A 796 -13.05 2.66 -28.25
N GLN A 797 -12.16 3.01 -29.17
CA GLN A 797 -12.54 3.49 -30.50
C GLN A 797 -13.25 2.42 -31.31
N THR A 798 -12.78 1.17 -31.24
CA THR A 798 -13.34 0.05 -32.00
C THR A 798 -14.77 -0.27 -31.59
N ILE A 799 -15.09 -0.17 -30.30
CA ILE A 799 -16.44 -0.39 -29.77
C ILE A 799 -17.37 0.82 -29.89
N GLY A 800 -16.91 1.93 -30.51
CA GLY A 800 -17.71 3.11 -30.78
C GLY A 800 -17.90 4.07 -29.60
N ALA A 801 -17.04 4.01 -28.58
CA ALA A 801 -17.02 4.99 -27.49
C ALA A 801 -16.55 6.36 -28.00
N ASP A 802 -17.07 7.45 -27.42
CA ASP A 802 -16.62 8.81 -27.76
C ASP A 802 -15.28 9.16 -27.09
N MET A 803 -15.00 8.60 -25.91
CA MET A 803 -13.78 8.87 -25.16
C MET A 803 -13.30 7.64 -24.37
N TYR A 804 -11.99 7.39 -24.44
CA TYR A 804 -11.30 6.51 -23.51
C TYR A 804 -10.73 7.33 -22.36
N CYS A 805 -11.15 7.01 -21.14
CA CYS A 805 -10.63 7.62 -19.93
C CYS A 805 -9.64 6.67 -19.27
N ARG A 806 -8.35 6.92 -19.48
CA ARG A 806 -7.26 6.11 -18.91
C ARG A 806 -7.22 6.13 -17.37
N ASP A 807 -7.75 7.19 -16.77
CA ASP A 807 -7.79 7.43 -15.33
C ASP A 807 -9.06 8.20 -14.96
N ALA A 808 -9.31 8.34 -13.65
CA ALA A 808 -10.53 8.96 -13.16
C ALA A 808 -10.60 10.47 -13.46
N MET A 809 -9.45 11.16 -13.46
CA MET A 809 -9.38 12.59 -13.81
C MET A 809 -9.67 12.84 -15.29
N ALA A 810 -9.25 11.94 -16.19
CA ALA A 810 -9.61 11.99 -17.60
C ALA A 810 -11.14 11.94 -17.80
N SER A 811 -11.87 11.25 -16.92
CA SER A 811 -13.34 11.21 -16.94
C SER A 811 -13.96 12.55 -16.55
N VAL A 812 -13.39 13.23 -15.54
CA VAL A 812 -13.80 14.57 -15.12
C VAL A 812 -13.51 15.59 -16.23
N ASN A 813 -12.29 15.60 -16.76
CA ASN A 813 -11.88 16.50 -17.85
C ASN A 813 -12.78 16.33 -19.09
N TYR A 814 -13.18 15.09 -19.41
CA TYR A 814 -14.12 14.84 -20.50
C TYR A 814 -15.53 15.35 -20.17
N ALA A 815 -16.04 15.11 -18.95
CA ALA A 815 -17.31 15.67 -18.53
C ALA A 815 -17.33 17.21 -18.62
N GLU A 816 -16.25 17.89 -18.22
CA GLU A 816 -16.11 19.34 -18.38
C GLU A 816 -16.27 19.78 -19.84
N SER A 817 -15.63 19.06 -20.78
CA SER A 817 -15.76 19.38 -22.21
C SER A 817 -17.18 19.23 -22.79
N ILE A 818 -18.06 18.48 -22.12
CA ILE A 818 -19.45 18.24 -22.53
C ILE A 818 -20.40 19.28 -21.92
N PHE A 819 -20.22 19.61 -20.64
CA PHE A 819 -21.17 20.43 -19.87
C PHE A 819 -20.75 21.90 -19.73
N VAL A 820 -19.45 22.20 -19.78
CA VAL A 820 -18.92 23.57 -19.63
C VAL A 820 -18.62 24.12 -21.03
N ARG A 821 -19.43 25.07 -21.47
CA ARG A 821 -19.18 25.87 -22.68
C ARG A 821 -18.93 27.33 -22.33
#